data_AF-A0A269XZA3-F1
#
_entry.id   AF-A0A269XZA3-F1
#
_cell.length_a   1.000
_cell.length_b   1.000
_cell.length_c   1.000
_cell.angle_alpha   90.00
_cell.angle_beta   90.00
_cell.angle_gamma   90.00
#
_symmetry.space_group_name_H-M   'P 1'
#
loop_
_entity.id
_entity.type
_entity.pdbx_description
1 polymer ?
#
loop_
_entity_poly.entity_id
_entity_poly.type
_entity_poly.pdbx_seq_one_letter_code
_entity_poly.pdbx_strand_id
1 'polypeptide(L)'
;MQPSFPSAHEAPALVPHQGRFSLLTEDGELLSLSAAEVRERLHAMPCPLVVHAPALARKLDLPPTGQPSPWLDLLELFTFVYPARPVAPTPRGLALALGLDEQNIDRAEADLLPNLLSILLGELARQARSGQIELLAAFTVRLGQAGWIWTGTVAETIDLHSRLTNNGRLAEEATQPADALRVWRHLPKWEESAQRPPPASHPISPAEARERLVNILGSDAEVRSGQADFASVSTEAFAPRTMRGDPAIVLAEAGTGTGKTLGYIAPASLWAERNDGAVWLSTYTRHLQRQIEQETKRLYPDPTTHRQKVVLRKGRENYLCLLNMEEAVNSAASRPAGITIALCMLARWALATADGDLFGGDLPGWFGDLFGHGNLAGVADRRGECIHGACAHYQRCFVEHSIRRAHDAALVIANHALVMTQAAYAQAGMSDDDEAGEQGNIPTRYVFDEGHHLADAADSAFSAELSGLETAELRRWLLGAEGRRSRARGLKRRLDDLVVGHPKLENPLDAALLAATALPAPGWSTRLAPEAANTPPPPEPMELNTLFPPEPPADQPIMENPTEAFLRLLRQQAMARAAEGGKQSIHTAMECDLHPLVPDMAEAGQQLARALSRIVEPLRTLSERLQARLEEDADTLDTTTRGRIEAMTRALRRRAISRLDAWITMLAALDQPPEPGSTPAHIHFIRLERRDKQRMNEQDVGLYRHWLDPTIPFAGIMAMPAQGMLMTSATLRDQQGGGTESDEAETAWEAAEARTGANHFPSPALRASLASPFDYARQTRAFIVTDVDNSSLVDLSAAFRTLFQSSGGGGLGLFTAISRLRGVYDRIAPTLEEEGLPIYAQHVDAMDNNTLVDIFRTEEHACLLGTDAMRDGVDVPGNALRLVVFERVPWPRPDILHRERRIHLSGGDPKGFDDRIARLRLRQAFGRLIRRQSDRGVFVLLDRRTPTRLLSAFPNGVAVERCGLAQTARQITAFLAEQAGQN
;
A
#
# COMPACT_ATOMS: atom_id res chain seq x y z
N MET A 1 -16.92 -36.43 11.91
CA MET A 1 -16.67 -35.93 10.54
C MET A 1 -17.52 -36.77 9.62
N GLN A 2 -18.31 -36.17 8.71
CA GLN A 2 -19.05 -36.96 7.72
C GLN A 2 -18.05 -37.71 6.82
N PRO A 3 -18.31 -38.97 6.41
CA PRO A 3 -17.40 -39.76 5.57
C PRO A 3 -17.37 -39.33 4.10
N SER A 4 -18.25 -38.43 3.67
CA SER A 4 -18.38 -38.02 2.26
C SER A 4 -17.77 -36.64 2.04
N PHE A 5 -16.44 -36.54 2.15
CA PHE A 5 -15.73 -35.48 1.45
C PHE A 5 -15.33 -36.05 0.07
N PRO A 6 -15.52 -35.30 -1.03
CA PRO A 6 -15.10 -35.78 -2.34
C PRO A 6 -13.58 -36.04 -2.30
N SER A 7 -13.15 -37.18 -2.87
CA SER A 7 -11.72 -37.47 -3.03
C SER A 7 -11.11 -36.40 -3.93
N ALA A 8 -10.21 -35.57 -3.40
CA ALA A 8 -9.55 -34.55 -4.20
C ALA A 8 -8.64 -35.14 -5.30
N HIS A 9 -8.26 -36.42 -5.19
CA HIS A 9 -7.45 -37.12 -6.20
C HIS A 9 -8.22 -37.45 -7.48
N GLU A 10 -9.54 -37.65 -7.37
CA GLU A 10 -10.42 -37.98 -8.49
C GLU A 10 -11.26 -36.77 -8.94
N ALA A 11 -11.05 -35.62 -8.30
CA ALA A 11 -11.77 -34.41 -8.63
C ALA A 11 -11.44 -33.94 -10.05
N PRO A 12 -12.45 -33.54 -10.85
CA PRO A 12 -12.19 -32.90 -12.13
C PRO A 12 -11.42 -31.60 -11.92
N ALA A 13 -10.66 -31.13 -12.91
CA ALA A 13 -9.86 -29.90 -12.77
C ALA A 13 -10.26 -28.88 -13.82
N LEU A 14 -10.31 -27.60 -13.46
CA LEU A 14 -10.81 -26.55 -14.35
C LEU A 14 -9.91 -25.31 -14.29
N VAL A 15 -9.42 -24.88 -15.46
CA VAL A 15 -8.64 -23.65 -15.60
C VAL A 15 -9.09 -22.83 -16.82
N PRO A 16 -9.00 -21.50 -16.79
CA PRO A 16 -9.13 -20.68 -18.00
C PRO A 16 -8.01 -21.01 -18.99
N HIS A 17 -8.32 -21.20 -20.27
CA HIS A 17 -7.35 -21.51 -21.31
C HIS A 17 -7.82 -20.97 -22.68
N GLN A 18 -7.07 -20.03 -23.27
CA GLN A 18 -7.30 -19.48 -24.61
C GLN A 18 -8.75 -19.00 -24.88
N GLY A 19 -9.31 -18.17 -23.99
CA GLY A 19 -10.69 -17.64 -24.11
C GLY A 19 -11.78 -18.70 -23.92
N ARG A 20 -11.36 -19.94 -23.66
CA ARG A 20 -12.16 -21.10 -23.28
C ARG A 20 -11.71 -21.56 -21.90
N PHE A 21 -12.11 -22.76 -21.52
CA PHE A 21 -11.75 -23.40 -20.27
C PHE A 21 -11.25 -24.81 -20.57
N SER A 22 -10.07 -25.13 -20.07
CA SER A 22 -9.57 -26.51 -20.06
C SER A 22 -10.19 -27.20 -18.85
N LEU A 23 -10.87 -28.33 -19.08
CA LEU A 23 -11.52 -29.17 -18.07
C LEU A 23 -10.92 -30.57 -18.16
N LEU A 24 -10.28 -31.05 -17.10
CA LEU A 24 -9.98 -32.47 -16.91
C LEU A 24 -11.18 -33.13 -16.25
N THR A 25 -11.76 -34.15 -16.88
CA THR A 25 -12.87 -34.92 -16.31
C THR A 25 -12.39 -35.97 -15.31
N GLU A 26 -13.32 -36.58 -14.57
CA GLU A 26 -13.05 -37.66 -13.62
C GLU A 26 -12.46 -38.91 -14.31
N ASP A 27 -12.82 -39.12 -15.57
CA ASP A 27 -12.32 -40.20 -16.41
C ASP A 27 -10.93 -39.90 -17.02
N GLY A 28 -10.37 -38.72 -16.75
CA GLY A 28 -9.07 -38.27 -17.25
C GLY A 28 -9.09 -37.69 -18.67
N GLU A 29 -10.26 -37.32 -19.19
CA GLU A 29 -10.39 -36.66 -20.50
C GLU A 29 -10.15 -35.15 -20.38
N LEU A 30 -9.30 -34.58 -21.23
CA LEU A 30 -9.03 -33.14 -21.29
C LEU A 30 -9.91 -32.48 -22.35
N LEU A 31 -10.84 -31.63 -21.92
CA LEU A 31 -11.84 -30.96 -22.74
C LEU A 31 -11.57 -29.46 -22.83
N SER A 32 -11.81 -28.87 -24.00
CA SER A 32 -11.83 -27.41 -24.18
C SER A 32 -13.26 -26.91 -24.32
N LEU A 33 -13.76 -26.21 -23.31
CA LEU A 33 -15.17 -25.82 -23.19
C LEU A 33 -15.36 -24.30 -23.20
N SER A 34 -16.50 -23.85 -23.71
CA SER A 34 -16.96 -22.47 -23.56
C SER A 34 -17.47 -22.20 -22.14
N ALA A 35 -17.56 -20.92 -21.75
CA ALA A 35 -18.12 -20.53 -20.45
C ALA A 35 -19.54 -21.08 -20.21
N ALA A 36 -20.36 -21.16 -21.26
CA ALA A 36 -21.71 -21.70 -21.19
C ALA A 36 -21.71 -23.20 -20.88
N GLU A 37 -20.88 -23.97 -21.60
CA GLU A 37 -20.73 -25.42 -21.40
C GLU A 37 -20.17 -25.74 -20.00
N VAL A 38 -19.22 -24.94 -19.52
CA VAL A 38 -18.71 -25.07 -18.14
C VAL A 38 -19.80 -24.81 -17.13
N ARG A 39 -20.58 -23.73 -17.26
CA ARG A 39 -21.68 -23.42 -16.33
C ARG A 39 -22.73 -24.53 -16.28
N GLU A 40 -23.08 -25.10 -17.43
CA GLU A 40 -24.02 -26.23 -17.50
C GLU A 40 -23.47 -27.45 -16.76
N ARG A 41 -22.19 -27.78 -16.99
CA ARG A 41 -21.54 -28.95 -16.38
C ARG A 41 -21.27 -28.77 -14.89
N LEU A 42 -20.95 -27.57 -14.42
CA LEU A 42 -20.67 -27.28 -13.01
C LEU A 42 -21.79 -27.71 -12.05
N HIS A 43 -23.04 -27.77 -12.53
CA HIS A 43 -24.18 -28.23 -11.74
C HIS A 43 -24.26 -29.76 -11.58
N ALA A 44 -23.69 -30.51 -12.53
CA ALA A 44 -23.79 -31.97 -12.59
C ALA A 44 -22.47 -32.68 -12.28
N MET A 45 -21.33 -32.00 -12.42
CA MET A 45 -20.01 -32.53 -12.13
C MET A 45 -19.68 -32.42 -10.63
N PRO A 46 -18.84 -33.33 -10.11
CA PRO A 46 -18.28 -33.18 -8.77
C PRO A 46 -17.39 -31.94 -8.63
N CYS A 47 -17.12 -31.59 -7.38
CA CYS A 47 -16.41 -30.37 -7.02
C CYS A 47 -15.04 -30.29 -7.72
N PRO A 48 -14.79 -29.27 -8.58
CA PRO A 48 -13.55 -29.20 -9.33
C PRO A 48 -12.38 -28.66 -8.52
N LEU A 49 -11.18 -29.14 -8.87
CA LEU A 49 -9.90 -28.49 -8.60
C LEU A 49 -9.78 -27.23 -9.44
N VAL A 50 -9.42 -26.12 -8.78
CA VAL A 50 -9.25 -24.82 -9.43
C VAL A 50 -8.04 -24.09 -8.84
N VAL A 51 -7.60 -23.04 -9.53
CA VAL A 51 -6.65 -22.06 -8.98
C VAL A 51 -7.34 -20.71 -8.98
N HIS A 52 -7.47 -20.08 -7.82
CA HIS A 52 -8.11 -18.78 -7.63
C HIS A 52 -9.59 -18.76 -8.01
N ALA A 53 -10.42 -19.45 -7.21
CA ALA A 53 -11.85 -19.59 -7.37
C ALA A 53 -12.60 -18.25 -7.60
N PRO A 54 -12.33 -17.15 -6.86
CA PRO A 54 -12.96 -15.86 -7.15
C PRO A 54 -12.63 -15.29 -8.53
N ALA A 55 -11.42 -15.51 -9.04
CA ALA A 55 -11.06 -15.06 -10.39
C ALA A 55 -11.77 -15.91 -11.45
N LEU A 56 -11.79 -17.24 -11.27
CA LEU A 56 -12.50 -18.15 -12.16
C LEU A 56 -14.01 -17.90 -12.18
N ALA A 57 -14.64 -17.67 -11.03
CA ALA A 57 -16.05 -17.35 -10.92
C ALA A 57 -16.40 -16.06 -11.69
N ARG A 58 -15.56 -15.02 -11.60
CA ARG A 58 -15.73 -13.79 -12.39
C ARG A 58 -15.66 -14.05 -13.89
N LYS A 59 -14.73 -14.88 -14.36
CA LYS A 59 -14.61 -15.25 -15.79
C LYS A 59 -15.80 -16.07 -16.29
N LEU A 60 -16.43 -16.85 -15.40
CA LEU A 60 -17.64 -17.61 -15.70
C LEU A 60 -18.93 -16.80 -15.50
N ASP A 61 -18.85 -15.53 -15.12
CA ASP A 61 -20.00 -14.68 -14.78
C ASP A 61 -20.89 -15.34 -13.69
N LEU A 62 -20.21 -15.86 -12.66
CA LEU A 62 -20.80 -16.47 -11.46
C LEU A 62 -20.65 -15.53 -10.26
N PRO A 63 -21.55 -15.60 -9.26
CA PRO A 63 -21.39 -14.83 -8.03
C PRO A 63 -20.09 -15.20 -7.31
N PRO A 64 -19.52 -14.29 -6.49
CA PRO A 64 -18.33 -14.59 -5.70
C PRO A 64 -18.54 -15.85 -4.85
N THR A 65 -17.57 -16.77 -4.89
CA THR A 65 -17.64 -18.07 -4.20
C THR A 65 -17.75 -17.93 -2.68
N GLY A 66 -17.10 -16.93 -2.10
CA GLY A 66 -17.08 -16.70 -0.65
C GLY A 66 -16.36 -17.82 0.11
N GLN A 67 -16.55 -17.84 1.44
CA GLN A 67 -16.00 -18.88 2.32
C GLN A 67 -17.10 -19.44 3.24
N PRO A 68 -17.24 -20.77 3.34
CA PRO A 68 -16.46 -21.81 2.64
C PRO A 68 -16.69 -21.82 1.12
N SER A 69 -15.62 -22.01 0.36
CA SER A 69 -15.67 -22.12 -1.11
C SER A 69 -16.36 -23.42 -1.55
N PRO A 70 -17.18 -23.41 -2.62
CA PRO A 70 -17.77 -24.62 -3.19
C PRO A 70 -16.79 -25.42 -4.07
N TRP A 71 -15.58 -24.90 -4.32
CA TRP A 71 -14.55 -25.49 -5.18
C TRP A 71 -13.27 -25.82 -4.40
N LEU A 72 -12.55 -26.86 -4.84
CA LEU A 72 -11.25 -27.23 -4.30
C LEU A 72 -10.18 -26.28 -4.85
N ASP A 73 -10.05 -25.10 -4.24
CA ASP A 73 -9.06 -24.11 -4.66
C ASP A 73 -7.66 -24.45 -4.10
N LEU A 74 -6.73 -24.74 -5.01
CA LEU A 74 -5.35 -25.09 -4.66
C LEU A 74 -4.59 -23.96 -3.96
N LEU A 75 -5.01 -22.70 -4.11
CA LEU A 75 -4.41 -21.59 -3.36
C LEU A 75 -4.78 -21.62 -1.88
N GLU A 76 -5.96 -22.15 -1.52
CA GLU A 76 -6.30 -22.38 -0.11
C GLU A 76 -5.42 -23.46 0.49
N LEU A 77 -5.25 -24.59 -0.23
CA LEU A 77 -4.37 -25.67 0.20
C LEU A 77 -2.91 -25.20 0.25
N PHE A 78 -2.44 -24.45 -0.76
CA PHE A 78 -1.10 -23.86 -0.77
C PHE A 78 -0.89 -22.94 0.44
N THR A 79 -1.85 -22.07 0.77
CA THR A 79 -1.76 -21.21 1.97
C THR A 79 -1.73 -22.04 3.25
N PHE A 80 -2.43 -23.18 3.27
CA PHE A 80 -2.35 -24.08 4.41
C PHE A 80 -0.97 -24.75 4.52
N VAL A 81 -0.41 -25.26 3.42
CA VAL A 81 0.87 -26.01 3.38
C VAL A 81 2.10 -25.09 3.49
N TYR A 82 2.07 -23.95 2.82
CA TYR A 82 3.13 -22.94 2.73
C TYR A 82 2.62 -21.55 3.16
N PRO A 83 2.31 -21.36 4.45
CA PRO A 83 1.55 -20.20 4.89
C PRO A 83 2.26 -18.85 4.71
N ALA A 84 3.60 -18.82 4.64
CA ALA A 84 4.42 -17.61 4.48
C ALA A 84 5.29 -17.67 3.22
N ARG A 85 4.75 -18.21 2.11
CA ARG A 85 5.45 -18.25 0.82
C ARG A 85 4.65 -17.45 -0.23
N PRO A 86 5.24 -16.44 -0.88
CA PRO A 86 4.57 -15.72 -1.95
C PRO A 86 4.44 -16.60 -3.21
N VAL A 87 3.34 -16.42 -3.94
CA VAL A 87 3.08 -17.12 -5.21
C VAL A 87 2.13 -16.29 -6.08
N ALA A 88 2.36 -16.25 -7.39
CA ALA A 88 1.40 -15.67 -8.32
C ALA A 88 0.17 -16.60 -8.43
N PRO A 89 -1.07 -16.08 -8.33
CA PRO A 89 -2.27 -16.91 -8.25
C PRO A 89 -2.75 -17.38 -9.62
N THR A 90 -1.84 -17.99 -10.38
CA THR A 90 -2.09 -18.66 -11.66
C THR A 90 -1.58 -20.09 -11.61
N PRO A 91 -2.11 -21.03 -12.43
CA PRO A 91 -1.59 -22.39 -12.48
C PRO A 91 -0.09 -22.46 -12.74
N ARG A 92 0.42 -21.65 -13.69
CA ARG A 92 1.85 -21.51 -13.98
C ARG A 92 2.63 -20.95 -12.80
N GLY A 93 2.14 -19.88 -12.17
CA GLY A 93 2.76 -19.29 -10.99
C GLY A 93 2.87 -20.25 -9.82
N LEU A 94 1.84 -21.06 -9.59
CA LEU A 94 1.83 -22.12 -8.58
C LEU A 94 2.83 -23.23 -8.92
N ALA A 95 2.90 -23.66 -10.19
CA ALA A 95 3.85 -24.66 -10.65
C ALA A 95 5.31 -24.23 -10.44
N LEU A 96 5.65 -23.01 -10.84
CA LEU A 96 6.98 -22.43 -10.63
C LEU A 96 7.31 -22.31 -9.13
N ALA A 97 6.35 -21.88 -8.31
CA ALA A 97 6.55 -21.84 -6.86
C ALA A 97 6.75 -23.24 -6.26
N LEU A 98 6.17 -24.29 -6.85
CA LEU A 98 6.37 -25.68 -6.42
C LEU A 98 7.64 -26.32 -7.02
N GLY A 99 8.41 -25.58 -7.82
CA GLY A 99 9.71 -26.02 -8.34
C GLY A 99 9.63 -26.87 -9.61
N LEU A 100 8.51 -26.82 -10.34
CA LEU A 100 8.45 -27.39 -11.69
C LEU A 100 9.31 -26.55 -12.65
N ASP A 101 9.96 -27.22 -13.61
CA ASP A 101 10.81 -26.58 -14.62
C ASP A 101 9.96 -25.80 -15.63
N GLU A 102 10.37 -24.57 -15.92
CA GLU A 102 9.71 -23.65 -16.84
C GLU A 102 9.50 -24.26 -18.23
N GLN A 103 10.45 -25.06 -18.72
CA GLN A 103 10.35 -25.72 -20.03
C GLN A 103 9.24 -26.78 -20.08
N ASN A 104 8.85 -27.32 -18.93
CA ASN A 104 7.82 -28.34 -18.79
C ASN A 104 6.45 -27.77 -18.37
N ILE A 105 6.38 -26.45 -18.13
CA ILE A 105 5.14 -25.72 -17.81
C ILE A 105 4.82 -24.82 -19.01
N ASP A 106 4.53 -25.43 -20.15
CA ASP A 106 3.99 -24.73 -21.34
C ASP A 106 2.67 -24.00 -20.97
N ARG A 107 1.80 -23.65 -21.92
CA ARG A 107 0.46 -23.10 -21.62
C ARG A 107 -0.29 -24.03 -20.65
N ALA A 108 -0.36 -23.65 -19.38
CA ALA A 108 -0.94 -24.49 -18.34
C ALA A 108 -2.39 -24.87 -18.63
N GLU A 109 -2.67 -26.18 -18.64
CA GLU A 109 -3.98 -26.78 -18.81
C GLU A 109 -4.47 -27.44 -17.50
N ALA A 110 -5.67 -27.99 -17.52
CA ALA A 110 -6.29 -28.54 -16.31
C ALA A 110 -5.57 -29.79 -15.77
N ASP A 111 -4.85 -30.53 -16.61
CA ASP A 111 -4.06 -31.70 -16.23
C ASP A 111 -2.88 -31.39 -15.30
N LEU A 112 -2.43 -30.13 -15.28
CA LEU A 112 -1.41 -29.67 -14.34
C LEU A 112 -1.89 -29.72 -12.88
N LEU A 113 -3.16 -29.43 -12.61
CA LEU A 113 -3.69 -29.22 -11.25
C LEU A 113 -3.58 -30.46 -10.35
N PRO A 114 -3.92 -31.69 -10.81
CA PRO A 114 -3.70 -32.91 -10.02
C PRO A 114 -2.23 -33.16 -9.65
N ASN A 115 -1.29 -32.78 -10.50
CA ASN A 115 0.14 -32.86 -10.20
C ASN A 115 0.52 -31.87 -9.09
N LEU A 116 0.06 -30.62 -9.17
CA LEU A 116 0.28 -29.62 -8.13
C LEU A 116 -0.33 -30.04 -6.79
N LEU A 117 -1.54 -30.62 -6.81
CA LEU A 117 -2.19 -31.22 -5.64
C LEU A 117 -1.29 -32.29 -5.01
N SER A 118 -0.77 -33.22 -5.82
CA SER A 118 0.09 -34.31 -5.34
C SER A 118 1.36 -33.80 -4.68
N ILE A 119 1.99 -32.76 -5.23
CA ILE A 119 3.17 -32.11 -4.64
C ILE A 119 2.82 -31.45 -3.29
N LEU A 120 1.68 -30.75 -3.22
CA LEU A 120 1.21 -30.10 -1.98
C LEU A 120 0.90 -31.11 -0.86
N LEU A 121 0.20 -32.19 -1.19
CA LEU A 121 -0.12 -33.23 -0.21
C LEU A 121 1.13 -34.02 0.21
N GLY A 122 2.06 -34.27 -0.71
CA GLY A 122 3.35 -34.88 -0.41
C GLY A 122 4.17 -34.06 0.59
N GLU A 123 4.21 -32.74 0.39
CA GLU A 123 4.83 -31.81 1.35
C GLU A 123 4.10 -31.81 2.69
N LEU A 124 2.76 -31.74 2.69
CA LEU A 124 1.96 -31.76 3.91
C LEU A 124 2.22 -33.02 4.75
N ALA A 125 2.28 -34.18 4.09
CA ALA A 125 2.64 -35.45 4.73
C ALA A 125 4.07 -35.42 5.30
N ARG A 126 5.01 -34.74 4.63
CA ARG A 126 6.38 -34.53 5.14
C ARG A 126 6.38 -33.65 6.40
N GLN A 127 5.63 -32.56 6.41
CA GLN A 127 5.51 -31.66 7.57
C GLN A 127 4.86 -32.36 8.78
N ALA A 128 3.86 -33.20 8.53
CA ALA A 128 3.24 -34.05 9.55
C ALA A 128 4.27 -34.99 10.20
N ARG A 129 5.17 -35.59 9.42
CA ARG A 129 6.25 -36.45 9.93
C ARG A 129 7.36 -35.68 10.65
N SER A 130 7.54 -34.39 10.38
CA SER A 130 8.62 -33.57 10.95
C SER A 130 8.24 -32.83 12.24
N GLY A 131 7.16 -33.24 12.94
CA GLY A 131 6.81 -32.73 14.26
C GLY A 131 5.80 -31.57 14.30
N GLN A 132 5.26 -31.11 13.16
CA GLN A 132 4.22 -30.07 13.14
C GLN A 132 2.78 -30.61 13.31
N ILE A 133 2.66 -31.92 13.53
CA ILE A 133 1.39 -32.64 13.42
C ILE A 133 0.33 -32.20 14.43
N GLU A 134 0.70 -31.81 15.65
CA GLU A 134 -0.27 -31.38 16.65
C GLU A 134 -1.00 -30.09 16.24
N LEU A 135 -0.25 -29.09 15.77
CA LEU A 135 -0.83 -27.85 15.26
C LEU A 135 -1.65 -28.10 13.99
N LEU A 136 -1.14 -28.93 13.07
CA LEU A 136 -1.87 -29.33 11.85
C LEU A 136 -3.20 -30.00 12.18
N ALA A 137 -3.22 -30.93 13.15
CA ALA A 137 -4.42 -31.60 13.60
C ALA A 137 -5.44 -30.62 14.22
N ALA A 138 -4.98 -29.72 15.09
CA ALA A 138 -5.82 -28.69 15.72
C ALA A 138 -6.47 -27.75 14.69
N PHE A 139 -5.70 -27.27 13.72
CA PHE A 139 -6.22 -26.44 12.63
C PHE A 139 -7.19 -27.21 11.75
N THR A 140 -6.87 -28.45 11.37
CA THR A 140 -7.72 -29.29 10.52
C THR A 140 -9.08 -29.54 11.15
N VAL A 141 -9.12 -29.84 12.47
CA VAL A 141 -10.38 -29.98 13.21
C VAL A 141 -11.16 -28.67 13.22
N ARG A 142 -10.51 -27.52 13.47
CA ARG A 142 -11.18 -26.21 13.50
C ARG A 142 -11.73 -25.80 12.13
N LEU A 143 -10.96 -26.01 11.09
CA LEU A 143 -11.33 -25.76 9.70
C LEU A 143 -12.50 -26.66 9.28
N GLY A 144 -12.48 -27.94 9.68
CA GLY A 144 -13.59 -28.86 9.49
C GLY A 144 -14.90 -28.40 10.15
N GLN A 145 -14.83 -27.87 11.37
CA GLN A 145 -16.00 -27.28 12.05
C GLN A 145 -16.53 -26.03 11.34
N ALA A 146 -15.67 -25.31 10.63
CA ALA A 146 -16.03 -24.13 9.83
C ALA A 146 -16.45 -24.49 8.39
N GLY A 147 -16.45 -25.77 8.02
CA GLY A 147 -16.86 -26.23 6.69
C GLY A 147 -15.79 -26.10 5.61
N TRP A 148 -14.50 -26.03 5.96
CA TRP A 148 -13.42 -25.96 4.99
C TRP A 148 -13.37 -27.23 4.12
N ILE A 149 -13.43 -27.08 2.80
CA ILE A 149 -13.65 -28.18 1.87
C ILE A 149 -12.51 -29.21 1.83
N TRP A 150 -11.27 -28.77 2.05
CA TRP A 150 -10.08 -29.61 2.05
C TRP A 150 -9.92 -30.49 3.30
N THR A 151 -10.80 -30.32 4.30
CA THR A 151 -10.65 -30.99 5.61
C THR A 151 -10.49 -32.50 5.48
N GLY A 152 -11.28 -33.16 4.62
CA GLY A 152 -11.20 -34.61 4.43
C GLY A 152 -9.83 -35.06 3.92
N THR A 153 -9.40 -34.51 2.79
CA THR A 153 -8.10 -34.79 2.16
C THR A 153 -6.92 -34.50 3.08
N VAL A 154 -6.96 -33.36 3.79
CA VAL A 154 -5.91 -32.98 4.75
C VAL A 154 -5.90 -33.94 5.93
N ALA A 155 -7.07 -34.29 6.49
CA ALA A 155 -7.19 -35.23 7.59
C ALA A 155 -6.64 -36.61 7.24
N GLU A 156 -6.90 -37.10 6.03
CA GLU A 156 -6.33 -38.36 5.53
C GLU A 156 -4.80 -38.26 5.37
N THR A 157 -4.32 -37.19 4.72
CA THR A 157 -2.89 -36.99 4.43
C THR A 157 -2.02 -36.95 5.69
N ILE A 158 -2.56 -36.40 6.79
CA ILE A 158 -1.85 -36.29 8.06
C ILE A 158 -2.17 -37.42 9.05
N ASP A 159 -2.97 -38.41 8.63
CA ASP A 159 -3.49 -39.49 9.47
C ASP A 159 -4.15 -38.95 10.76
N LEU A 160 -5.10 -38.01 10.60
CA LEU A 160 -5.80 -37.39 11.71
C LEU A 160 -6.70 -38.40 12.46
N HIS A 161 -7.26 -39.38 11.76
CA HIS A 161 -8.22 -40.32 12.35
C HIS A 161 -7.61 -41.14 13.49
N SER A 162 -6.35 -41.57 13.34
CA SER A 162 -5.61 -42.28 14.40
C SER A 162 -5.37 -41.43 15.66
N ARG A 163 -5.60 -40.12 15.60
CA ARG A 163 -5.36 -39.14 16.66
C ARG A 163 -6.63 -38.62 17.33
N LEU A 164 -7.78 -38.97 16.79
CA LEU A 164 -9.06 -38.62 17.40
C LEU A 164 -9.46 -39.71 18.41
N THR A 165 -9.97 -39.26 19.56
CA THR A 165 -10.69 -40.12 20.50
C THR A 165 -11.93 -40.71 19.84
N ASN A 166 -12.51 -41.75 20.44
CA ASN A 166 -13.77 -42.36 19.97
C ASN A 166 -14.92 -41.35 19.81
N ASN A 167 -14.86 -40.20 20.49
CA ASN A 167 -15.83 -39.12 20.40
C ASN A 167 -15.51 -38.09 19.29
N GLY A 168 -14.51 -38.36 18.44
CA GLY A 168 -14.10 -37.48 17.34
C GLY A 168 -13.40 -36.19 17.77
N ARG A 169 -12.81 -36.18 18.97
CA ARG A 169 -12.07 -35.03 19.54
C ARG A 169 -10.59 -35.38 19.67
N LEU A 170 -9.72 -34.37 19.58
CA LEU A 170 -8.32 -34.54 19.92
C LEU A 170 -8.18 -34.91 21.41
N ALA A 171 -7.13 -35.67 21.74
CA ALA A 171 -6.78 -35.98 23.13
C ALA A 171 -6.60 -34.69 23.95
N GLU A 172 -6.84 -34.74 25.26
CA GLU A 172 -6.80 -33.54 26.11
C GLU A 172 -5.40 -32.94 26.21
N GLU A 173 -4.36 -33.78 26.11
CA GLU A 173 -2.96 -33.38 26.13
C GLU A 173 -2.49 -32.72 24.83
N ALA A 174 -3.23 -32.91 23.73
CA ALA A 174 -2.90 -32.31 22.45
C ALA A 174 -3.33 -30.83 22.38
N THR A 175 -2.68 -30.07 21.49
CA THR A 175 -3.08 -28.69 21.21
C THR A 175 -4.54 -28.64 20.77
N GLN A 176 -5.36 -27.91 21.53
CA GLN A 176 -6.79 -27.83 21.25
C GLN A 176 -7.09 -26.86 20.08
N PRO A 177 -8.15 -27.08 19.29
CA PRO A 177 -8.50 -26.25 18.13
C PRO A 177 -8.67 -24.76 18.46
N ALA A 178 -9.18 -24.44 19.65
CA ALA A 178 -9.33 -23.06 20.11
C ALA A 178 -7.99 -22.40 20.49
N ASP A 179 -7.04 -23.18 21.01
CA ASP A 179 -5.73 -22.68 21.41
C ASP A 179 -4.79 -22.49 20.22
N ALA A 180 -4.93 -23.28 19.15
CA ALA A 180 -4.17 -23.09 17.90
C ALA A 180 -4.37 -21.69 17.28
N LEU A 181 -5.54 -21.08 17.46
CA LEU A 181 -5.82 -19.70 17.01
C LEU A 181 -5.16 -18.62 17.89
N ARG A 182 -4.74 -18.97 19.11
CA ARG A 182 -4.15 -18.04 20.08
C ARG A 182 -2.65 -17.91 19.86
N VAL A 183 -2.26 -17.49 18.66
CA VAL A 183 -0.85 -17.40 18.22
C VAL A 183 0.02 -16.57 19.16
N TRP A 184 -0.57 -15.55 19.79
CA TRP A 184 0.09 -14.72 20.79
C TRP A 184 0.52 -15.50 22.04
N ARG A 185 0.17 -16.77 22.24
CA ARG A 185 0.74 -17.62 23.32
C ARG A 185 2.06 -18.27 22.93
N HIS A 186 2.27 -18.48 21.63
CA HIS A 186 3.39 -19.23 21.08
C HIS A 186 4.48 -18.33 20.49
N LEU A 187 4.13 -17.11 20.10
CA LEU A 187 5.09 -16.15 19.55
C LEU A 187 6.21 -15.80 20.56
N PRO A 188 7.45 -15.64 20.07
CA PRO A 188 8.59 -15.30 20.91
C PRO A 188 8.42 -13.91 21.52
N LYS A 189 8.88 -13.78 22.76
CA LYS A 189 9.01 -12.47 23.41
C LYS A 189 10.33 -11.84 22.97
N TRP A 190 10.33 -10.54 22.68
CA TRP A 190 11.58 -9.80 22.60
C TRP A 190 12.11 -9.53 24.01
N GLU A 191 13.41 -9.33 24.11
CA GLU A 191 14.12 -8.94 25.33
C GLU A 191 14.73 -7.55 25.13
N GLU A 192 14.85 -6.80 26.23
CA GLU A 192 15.50 -5.49 26.22
C GLU A 192 17.01 -5.69 25.99
N SER A 193 17.54 -5.23 24.86
CA SER A 193 18.97 -5.18 24.59
C SER A 193 19.55 -3.83 25.00
N ALA A 194 20.85 -3.80 25.33
CA ALA A 194 21.54 -2.54 25.56
C ALA A 194 21.50 -1.70 24.28
N GLN A 195 21.15 -0.42 24.42
CA GLN A 195 21.13 0.50 23.29
C GLN A 195 22.54 0.69 22.71
N ARG A 196 22.58 0.90 21.40
CA ARG A 196 23.83 1.09 20.67
C ARG A 196 24.33 2.50 20.98
N PRO A 197 25.63 2.69 21.21
CA PRO A 197 26.16 4.05 21.31
C PRO A 197 25.86 4.82 20.02
N PRO A 198 25.77 6.17 20.08
CA PRO A 198 25.65 6.98 18.89
C PRO A 198 26.72 6.63 17.86
N PRO A 199 26.38 6.52 16.56
CA PRO A 199 27.33 6.07 15.55
C PRO A 199 28.47 7.06 15.38
N ALA A 200 29.65 6.53 15.04
CA ALA A 200 30.76 7.35 14.59
C ALA A 200 30.44 8.01 13.23
N SER A 201 31.33 8.89 12.75
CA SER A 201 31.13 9.62 11.49
C SER A 201 32.40 9.62 10.61
N HIS A 202 33.16 8.53 10.67
CA HIS A 202 34.31 8.31 9.82
C HIS A 202 33.87 8.23 8.34
N PRO A 203 34.55 8.96 7.44
CA PRO A 203 34.25 8.94 6.03
C PRO A 203 34.58 7.57 5.41
N ILE A 204 33.99 7.32 4.25
CA ILE A 204 34.31 6.18 3.38
C ILE A 204 34.89 6.71 2.08
N SER A 205 35.88 6.00 1.51
CA SER A 205 36.52 6.44 0.27
C SER A 205 35.83 5.86 -0.96
N PRO A 206 35.89 6.56 -2.11
CA PRO A 206 35.40 6.02 -3.38
C PRO A 206 36.01 4.66 -3.76
N ALA A 207 37.29 4.42 -3.45
CA ALA A 207 37.97 3.16 -3.75
C ALA A 207 37.34 1.99 -2.99
N GLU A 208 37.08 2.16 -1.69
CA GLU A 208 36.44 1.14 -0.86
C GLU A 208 34.99 0.88 -1.29
N ALA A 209 34.26 1.92 -1.69
CA ALA A 209 32.90 1.78 -2.20
C ALA A 209 32.85 0.97 -3.51
N ARG A 210 33.80 1.20 -4.42
CA ARG A 210 33.95 0.41 -5.66
C ARG A 210 34.31 -1.05 -5.37
N GLU A 211 35.24 -1.29 -4.44
CA GLU A 211 35.62 -2.65 -4.03
C GLU A 211 34.43 -3.40 -3.42
N ARG A 212 33.69 -2.75 -2.50
CA ARG A 212 32.45 -3.31 -1.95
C ARG A 212 31.44 -3.64 -3.05
N LEU A 213 31.25 -2.76 -4.02
CA LEU A 213 30.33 -2.98 -5.13
C LEU A 213 30.73 -4.22 -5.95
N VAL A 214 32.02 -4.37 -6.28
CA VAL A 214 32.54 -5.55 -7.00
C VAL A 214 32.26 -6.83 -6.21
N ASN A 215 32.48 -6.81 -4.89
CA ASN A 215 32.22 -7.97 -4.03
C ASN A 215 30.73 -8.35 -3.98
N ILE A 216 29.81 -7.37 -3.95
CA ILE A 216 28.36 -7.63 -3.98
C ILE A 216 27.91 -8.18 -5.33
N LEU A 217 28.51 -7.69 -6.42
CA LEU A 217 28.17 -8.11 -7.78
C LEU A 217 28.65 -9.54 -8.09
N GLY A 218 29.82 -9.93 -7.58
CA GLY A 218 30.44 -11.23 -7.85
C GLY A 218 31.29 -11.24 -9.12
N SER A 219 32.01 -12.35 -9.36
CA SER A 219 32.97 -12.48 -10.47
C SER A 219 32.34 -12.48 -11.86
N ASP A 220 31.08 -12.92 -11.96
CA ASP A 220 30.38 -13.12 -13.24
C ASP A 220 29.57 -11.89 -13.66
N ALA A 221 29.64 -10.81 -12.87
CA ALA A 221 28.88 -9.60 -13.14
C ALA A 221 29.51 -8.73 -14.22
N GLU A 222 28.65 -8.16 -15.06
CA GLU A 222 29.02 -7.17 -16.07
C GLU A 222 29.61 -5.91 -15.40
N VAL A 223 30.81 -5.50 -15.83
CA VAL A 223 31.46 -4.29 -15.34
C VAL A 223 30.81 -3.05 -15.97
N ARG A 224 30.17 -2.22 -15.14
CA ARG A 224 29.53 -0.96 -15.57
C ARG A 224 30.24 0.23 -14.94
N SER A 225 30.99 1.00 -15.75
CA SER A 225 31.71 2.20 -15.30
C SER A 225 30.78 3.21 -14.62
N GLY A 226 29.62 3.49 -15.22
CA GLY A 226 28.62 4.39 -14.65
C GLY A 226 28.11 3.95 -13.27
N GLN A 227 28.06 2.65 -12.99
CA GLN A 227 27.68 2.13 -11.67
C GLN A 227 28.78 2.39 -10.63
N ALA A 228 30.04 2.17 -11.00
CA ALA A 228 31.19 2.43 -10.14
C ALA A 228 31.38 3.93 -9.87
N ASP A 229 31.14 4.77 -10.87
CA ASP A 229 31.16 6.23 -10.74
C ASP A 229 30.01 6.73 -9.85
N PHE A 230 28.80 6.18 -10.01
CA PHE A 230 27.68 6.46 -9.12
C PHE A 230 27.98 6.10 -7.66
N ALA A 231 28.56 4.92 -7.41
CA ALA A 231 28.98 4.49 -6.08
C ALA A 231 30.05 5.41 -5.48
N SER A 232 30.95 5.92 -6.33
CA SER A 232 32.00 6.87 -5.91
C SER A 232 31.42 8.20 -5.49
N VAL A 233 30.55 8.80 -6.31
CA VAL A 233 29.92 10.08 -5.99
C VAL A 233 29.05 9.96 -4.74
N SER A 234 28.39 8.82 -4.57
CA SER A 234 27.53 8.55 -3.41
C SER A 234 28.27 8.61 -2.07
N THR A 235 29.61 8.45 -2.03
CA THR A 235 30.37 8.51 -0.77
C THR A 235 30.33 9.89 -0.11
N GLU A 236 30.14 10.96 -0.88
CA GLU A 236 30.07 12.33 -0.36
C GLU A 236 28.86 12.53 0.58
N ALA A 237 27.75 11.82 0.34
CA ALA A 237 26.60 11.81 1.25
C ALA A 237 26.90 11.11 2.59
N PHE A 238 28.01 10.39 2.69
CA PHE A 238 28.46 9.71 3.90
C PHE A 238 29.59 10.46 4.62
N ALA A 239 30.07 11.57 4.06
CA ALA A 239 31.03 12.45 4.71
C ALA A 239 30.44 13.06 6.01
N PRO A 240 31.28 13.33 7.03
CA PRO A 240 30.83 14.05 8.21
C PRO A 240 30.44 15.49 7.88
N ARG A 241 29.32 15.97 8.46
CA ARG A 241 28.89 17.37 8.33
C ARG A 241 29.85 18.33 9.03
N THR A 242 30.01 19.52 8.48
CA THR A 242 30.83 20.61 9.06
C THR A 242 30.08 21.37 10.16
N MET A 243 28.77 21.59 10.00
CA MET A 243 27.93 22.34 10.93
C MET A 243 26.63 21.59 11.25
N ARG A 244 26.17 21.66 12.50
CA ARG A 244 24.86 21.10 12.90
C ARG A 244 23.74 21.85 12.16
N GLY A 245 22.79 21.10 11.60
CA GLY A 245 21.73 21.68 10.77
C GLY A 245 22.07 21.74 9.28
N ASP A 246 23.31 21.41 8.89
CA ASP A 246 23.79 21.47 7.51
C ASP A 246 24.33 20.09 7.07
N PRO A 247 23.48 19.19 6.57
CA PRO A 247 23.89 17.85 6.15
C PRO A 247 24.68 17.87 4.84
N ALA A 248 25.57 16.89 4.64
CA ALA A 248 26.20 16.65 3.34
C ALA A 248 25.19 16.06 2.36
N ILE A 249 24.75 16.84 1.37
CA ILE A 249 23.71 16.43 0.41
C ILE A 249 24.33 16.11 -0.95
N VAL A 250 23.98 14.95 -1.49
CA VAL A 250 24.26 14.58 -2.87
C VAL A 250 22.94 14.42 -3.61
N LEU A 251 22.78 15.14 -4.72
CA LEU A 251 21.67 14.99 -5.65
C LEU A 251 22.18 14.32 -6.93
N ALA A 252 21.89 13.03 -7.08
CA ALA A 252 22.47 12.21 -8.14
C ALA A 252 21.40 11.58 -9.06
N GLU A 253 21.41 11.97 -10.34
CA GLU A 253 20.61 11.33 -11.38
C GLU A 253 21.35 10.13 -11.96
N ALA A 254 20.79 8.93 -11.79
CA ALA A 254 21.37 7.71 -12.34
C ALA A 254 20.38 7.04 -13.29
N GLY A 255 20.62 7.17 -14.60
CA GLY A 255 19.73 6.66 -15.65
C GLY A 255 19.39 5.18 -15.48
N THR A 256 18.26 4.74 -16.05
CA THR A 256 17.84 3.34 -15.96
C THR A 256 18.95 2.40 -16.44
N GLY A 257 19.17 1.29 -15.72
CA GLY A 257 20.18 0.28 -16.05
C GLY A 257 21.56 0.52 -15.44
N THR A 258 21.82 1.74 -14.92
CA THR A 258 23.10 2.10 -14.27
C THR A 258 23.40 1.25 -13.04
N GLY A 259 22.42 0.51 -12.50
CA GLY A 259 22.63 -0.29 -11.28
C GLY A 259 22.61 0.56 -10.00
N LYS A 260 21.80 1.63 -10.01
CA LYS A 260 21.59 2.60 -8.93
C LYS A 260 21.47 1.95 -7.55
N THR A 261 20.62 0.93 -7.42
CA THR A 261 20.33 0.25 -6.14
C THR A 261 21.59 -0.32 -5.48
N LEU A 262 22.34 -1.17 -6.18
CA LEU A 262 23.59 -1.71 -5.63
C LEU A 262 24.68 -0.62 -5.51
N GLY A 263 24.65 0.39 -6.38
CA GLY A 263 25.57 1.52 -6.36
C GLY A 263 25.47 2.39 -5.10
N TYR A 264 24.29 2.56 -4.50
CA TYR A 264 24.16 3.21 -3.18
C TYR A 264 24.20 2.22 -2.01
N ILE A 265 23.82 0.95 -2.19
CA ILE A 265 23.93 -0.06 -1.12
C ILE A 265 25.39 -0.30 -0.73
N ALA A 266 26.31 -0.31 -1.69
CA ALA A 266 27.74 -0.52 -1.44
C ALA A 266 28.35 0.52 -0.47
N PRO A 267 28.28 1.85 -0.73
CA PRO A 267 28.75 2.84 0.23
C PRO A 267 27.92 2.85 1.52
N ALA A 268 26.61 2.63 1.46
CA ALA A 268 25.75 2.60 2.65
C ALA A 268 26.15 1.48 3.62
N SER A 269 26.35 0.25 3.13
CA SER A 269 26.75 -0.88 3.98
C SER A 269 28.15 -0.71 4.55
N LEU A 270 29.09 -0.17 3.76
CA LEU A 270 30.44 0.14 4.22
C LEU A 270 30.43 1.18 5.34
N TRP A 271 29.63 2.25 5.21
CA TRP A 271 29.50 3.26 6.25
C TRP A 271 28.89 2.66 7.52
N ALA A 272 27.84 1.85 7.38
CA ALA A 272 27.14 1.22 8.50
C ALA A 272 28.07 0.31 9.32
N GLU A 273 28.90 -0.49 8.65
CA GLU A 273 29.88 -1.37 9.29
C GLU A 273 31.01 -0.57 9.97
N ARG A 274 31.52 0.47 9.31
CA ARG A 274 32.64 1.29 9.83
C ARG A 274 32.26 2.10 11.06
N ASN A 275 31.05 2.63 11.07
CA ASN A 275 30.62 3.63 12.04
C ASN A 275 29.73 3.07 13.15
N ASP A 276 29.47 1.77 13.10
CA ASP A 276 28.54 1.11 13.99
C ASP A 276 27.19 1.87 14.02
N GLY A 277 26.61 2.10 12.83
CA GLY A 277 25.37 2.88 12.67
C GLY A 277 24.44 2.32 11.60
N ALA A 278 23.16 2.68 11.68
CA ALA A 278 22.16 2.31 10.67
C ALA A 278 22.07 3.36 9.56
N VAL A 279 22.00 2.91 8.30
CA VAL A 279 21.66 3.76 7.15
C VAL A 279 20.22 3.50 6.72
N TRP A 280 19.45 4.57 6.57
CA TRP A 280 18.05 4.48 6.19
C TRP A 280 17.87 4.63 4.69
N LEU A 281 17.43 3.55 4.04
CA LEU A 281 17.12 3.48 2.61
C LEU A 281 15.62 3.72 2.43
N SER A 282 15.27 4.92 1.96
CA SER A 282 13.91 5.37 1.75
C SER A 282 13.55 5.30 0.27
N THR A 283 12.39 4.72 -0.06
CA THR A 283 11.86 4.68 -1.43
C THR A 283 10.35 5.01 -1.46
N TYR A 284 9.74 5.09 -2.64
CA TYR A 284 8.36 5.56 -2.75
C TYR A 284 7.31 4.47 -2.50
N THR A 285 7.44 3.29 -3.11
CA THR A 285 6.41 2.24 -3.08
C THR A 285 6.86 0.99 -2.32
N ARG A 286 5.89 0.20 -1.83
CA ARG A 286 6.15 -1.07 -1.13
C ARG A 286 6.80 -2.11 -2.05
N HIS A 287 6.48 -2.08 -3.33
CA HIS A 287 7.12 -2.94 -4.33
C HIS A 287 8.62 -2.63 -4.44
N LEU A 288 8.98 -1.35 -4.56
CA LEU A 288 10.37 -0.91 -4.59
C LEU A 288 11.11 -1.26 -3.28
N GLN A 289 10.45 -1.18 -2.13
CA GLN A 289 11.06 -1.63 -0.87
C GLN A 289 11.46 -3.11 -0.91
N ARG A 290 10.57 -3.99 -1.39
CA ARG A 290 10.87 -5.43 -1.55
C ARG A 290 11.98 -5.66 -2.57
N GLN A 291 12.03 -4.87 -3.63
CA GLN A 291 13.11 -4.94 -4.61
C GLN A 291 14.46 -4.61 -3.97
N ILE A 292 14.54 -3.54 -3.18
CA ILE A 292 15.76 -3.19 -2.44
C ILE A 292 16.13 -4.31 -1.46
N GLU A 293 15.16 -4.82 -0.69
CA GLU A 293 15.38 -5.94 0.24
C GLU A 293 15.92 -7.18 -0.48
N GLN A 294 15.36 -7.55 -1.63
CA GLN A 294 15.82 -8.68 -2.43
C GLN A 294 17.25 -8.48 -2.93
N GLU A 295 17.61 -7.28 -3.38
CA GLU A 295 18.98 -6.97 -3.83
C GLU A 295 19.99 -7.05 -2.68
N THR A 296 19.61 -6.69 -1.45
CA THR A 296 20.49 -6.82 -0.28
C THR A 296 20.83 -8.27 0.10
N LYS A 297 20.12 -9.28 -0.45
CA LYS A 297 20.51 -10.70 -0.27
C LYS A 297 21.85 -11.02 -0.93
N ARG A 298 22.30 -10.23 -1.92
CA ARG A 298 23.66 -10.35 -2.47
C ARG A 298 24.73 -9.91 -1.47
N LEU A 299 24.40 -8.93 -0.63
CA LEU A 299 25.28 -8.42 0.43
C LEU A 299 25.32 -9.39 1.63
N TYR A 300 24.17 -9.93 2.03
CA TYR A 300 24.04 -10.92 3.10
C TYR A 300 23.30 -12.16 2.58
N PRO A 301 23.99 -13.17 2.02
CA PRO A 301 23.36 -14.37 1.45
C PRO A 301 22.71 -15.29 2.49
N ASP A 302 23.26 -15.33 3.71
CA ASP A 302 22.70 -16.11 4.82
C ASP A 302 21.40 -15.45 5.33
N PRO A 303 20.24 -16.12 5.29
CA PRO A 303 18.96 -15.55 5.69
C PRO A 303 18.91 -15.05 7.13
N THR A 304 19.62 -15.71 8.05
CA THR A 304 19.66 -15.32 9.47
C THR A 304 20.38 -13.98 9.64
N THR A 305 21.56 -13.86 9.04
CA THR A 305 22.36 -12.63 9.03
C THR A 305 21.64 -11.52 8.28
N HIS A 306 21.03 -11.81 7.14
CA HIS A 306 20.23 -10.86 6.37
C HIS A 306 19.11 -10.25 7.21
N ARG A 307 18.32 -11.09 7.89
CA ARG A 307 17.21 -10.66 8.77
C ARG A 307 17.66 -9.80 9.96
N GLN A 308 18.90 -9.99 10.43
CA GLN A 308 19.49 -9.19 11.50
C GLN A 308 20.04 -7.85 10.98
N LYS A 309 20.69 -7.84 9.81
CA LYS A 309 21.39 -6.67 9.28
C LYS A 309 20.52 -5.78 8.39
N VAL A 310 19.44 -6.30 7.83
CA VAL A 310 18.52 -5.58 6.95
C VAL A 310 17.10 -5.70 7.50
N VAL A 311 16.48 -4.55 7.76
CA VAL A 311 15.12 -4.50 8.33
C VAL A 311 14.21 -3.65 7.48
N LEU A 312 13.08 -4.24 7.08
CA LEU A 312 12.00 -3.54 6.41
C LEU A 312 11.05 -2.90 7.44
N ARG A 313 10.73 -1.62 7.23
CA ARG A 313 9.84 -0.81 8.09
C ARG A 313 8.67 -0.27 7.26
N LYS A 314 7.47 -0.40 7.82
CA LYS A 314 6.20 0.03 7.23
C LYS A 314 5.34 0.71 8.29
N GLY A 315 4.26 1.38 7.90
CA GLY A 315 3.27 1.88 8.85
C GLY A 315 2.57 0.74 9.62
N ARG A 316 2.10 1.00 10.84
CA ARG A 316 1.46 0.02 11.74
C ARG A 316 0.23 -0.65 11.11
N GLU A 317 -0.45 0.04 10.20
CA GLU A 317 -1.61 -0.44 9.44
C GLU A 317 -1.28 -1.61 8.50
N ASN A 318 0.01 -1.92 8.35
CA ASN A 318 0.50 -2.99 7.51
C ASN A 318 0.83 -4.28 8.27
N TYR A 319 0.86 -4.24 9.59
CA TYR A 319 1.23 -5.39 10.41
C TYR A 319 0.02 -6.03 11.09
N LEU A 320 0.12 -7.33 11.36
CA LEU A 320 -0.84 -8.04 12.20
C LEU A 320 -0.82 -7.48 13.63
N CYS A 321 -1.95 -6.91 14.04
CA CYS A 321 -2.17 -6.51 15.42
C CYS A 321 -2.70 -7.71 16.21
N LEU A 322 -1.87 -8.27 17.09
CA LEU A 322 -2.22 -9.44 17.92
C LEU A 322 -3.45 -9.18 18.81
N LEU A 323 -3.65 -7.92 19.25
CA LEU A 323 -4.84 -7.54 20.01
C LEU A 323 -6.11 -7.60 19.15
N ASN A 324 -6.07 -7.03 17.95
CA ASN A 324 -7.21 -7.06 17.03
C ASN A 324 -7.50 -8.49 16.55
N MET A 325 -6.46 -9.31 16.36
CA MET A 325 -6.60 -10.74 16.09
C MET A 325 -7.26 -11.48 17.25
N GLU A 326 -6.83 -11.23 18.50
CA GLU A 326 -7.46 -11.83 19.68
C GLU A 326 -8.95 -11.46 19.78
N GLU A 327 -9.30 -10.21 19.52
CA GLU A 327 -10.70 -9.77 19.47
C GLU A 327 -11.50 -10.45 18.34
N ALA A 328 -10.89 -10.62 17.17
CA ALA A 328 -11.49 -11.33 16.05
C ALA A 328 -11.73 -12.81 16.39
N VAL A 329 -10.75 -13.49 17.00
CA VAL A 329 -10.87 -14.89 17.46
C VAL A 329 -11.95 -15.03 18.52
N ASN A 330 -11.99 -14.15 19.51
CA ASN A 330 -12.97 -14.18 20.61
C ASN A 330 -14.41 -13.88 20.16
N SER A 331 -14.58 -13.27 18.98
CA SER A 331 -15.89 -12.98 18.39
C SER A 331 -16.26 -13.88 17.21
N ALA A 332 -15.36 -14.81 16.81
CA ALA A 332 -15.56 -15.65 15.63
C ALA A 332 -16.79 -16.57 15.73
N ALA A 333 -17.14 -17.02 16.95
CA ALA A 333 -18.27 -17.93 17.17
C ALA A 333 -19.65 -17.32 16.82
N SER A 334 -19.79 -16.00 16.84
CA SER A 334 -21.03 -15.29 16.47
C SER A 334 -21.02 -14.71 15.06
N ARG A 335 -20.02 -15.09 14.26
CA ARG A 335 -19.77 -14.58 12.90
C ARG A 335 -19.90 -15.70 11.86
N PRO A 336 -20.07 -15.36 10.57
CA PRO A 336 -20.10 -16.36 9.49
C PRO A 336 -18.86 -17.26 9.49
N ALA A 337 -19.03 -18.53 9.09
CA ALA A 337 -17.99 -19.54 9.13
C ALA A 337 -16.71 -19.15 8.38
N GLY A 338 -16.83 -18.42 7.26
CA GLY A 338 -15.70 -17.93 6.48
C GLY A 338 -14.70 -17.07 7.26
N ILE A 339 -15.14 -16.35 8.31
CA ILE A 339 -14.23 -15.60 9.19
C ILE A 339 -13.36 -16.56 10.00
N THR A 340 -13.90 -17.70 10.42
CA THR A 340 -13.11 -18.71 11.15
C THR A 340 -12.06 -19.35 10.24
N ILE A 341 -12.39 -19.63 8.97
CA ILE A 341 -11.43 -20.14 7.98
C ILE A 341 -10.29 -19.14 7.79
N ALA A 342 -10.63 -17.87 7.53
CA ALA A 342 -9.65 -16.79 7.38
C ALA A 342 -8.72 -16.66 8.60
N LEU A 343 -9.27 -16.72 9.82
CA LEU A 343 -8.50 -16.65 11.06
C LEU A 343 -7.59 -17.88 11.26
N CYS A 344 -7.99 -19.07 10.83
CA CYS A 344 -7.14 -20.26 10.87
C CYS A 344 -5.95 -20.11 9.92
N MET A 345 -6.19 -19.66 8.69
CA MET A 345 -5.13 -19.41 7.71
C MET A 345 -4.17 -18.31 8.18
N LEU A 346 -4.71 -17.21 8.71
CA LEU A 346 -3.92 -16.14 9.33
C LEU A 346 -3.14 -16.60 10.56
N ALA A 347 -3.69 -17.51 11.38
CA ALA A 347 -2.98 -18.04 12.53
C ALA A 347 -1.79 -18.93 12.11
N ARG A 348 -1.98 -19.78 11.09
CA ARG A 348 -0.88 -20.56 10.50
C ARG A 348 0.21 -19.64 9.94
N TRP A 349 -0.19 -18.60 9.22
CA TRP A 349 0.74 -17.58 8.71
C TRP A 349 1.44 -16.82 9.83
N ALA A 350 0.74 -16.36 10.86
CA ALA A 350 1.32 -15.61 11.97
C ALA A 350 2.39 -16.43 12.73
N LEU A 351 2.28 -17.76 12.77
CA LEU A 351 3.29 -18.63 13.36
C LEU A 351 4.51 -18.88 12.46
N ALA A 352 4.38 -18.63 11.14
CA ALA A 352 5.43 -18.88 10.14
C ALA A 352 6.09 -17.60 9.62
N THR A 353 5.41 -16.46 9.72
CA THR A 353 5.83 -15.18 9.13
C THR A 353 7.13 -14.64 9.74
N ALA A 354 7.93 -13.98 8.91
CA ALA A 354 9.17 -13.36 9.34
C ALA A 354 8.96 -12.07 10.14
N ASP A 355 7.90 -11.31 9.85
CA ASP A 355 7.71 -9.97 10.38
C ASP A 355 6.25 -9.57 10.62
N GLY A 356 5.28 -10.43 10.29
CA GLY A 356 3.86 -10.15 10.49
C GLY A 356 3.30 -9.09 9.55
N ASP A 357 3.90 -8.93 8.37
CA ASP A 357 3.46 -8.00 7.34
C ASP A 357 2.28 -8.54 6.51
N LEU A 358 1.11 -7.94 6.72
CA LEU A 358 -0.14 -8.29 6.05
C LEU A 358 -0.20 -7.80 4.59
N PHE A 359 0.62 -6.82 4.18
CA PHE A 359 0.48 -6.17 2.88
C PHE A 359 1.82 -5.98 2.16
N GLY A 360 2.12 -6.93 1.28
CA GLY A 360 3.35 -6.95 0.49
C GLY A 360 4.55 -7.48 1.27
N GLY A 361 4.31 -8.44 2.17
CA GLY A 361 5.31 -9.25 2.85
C GLY A 361 5.25 -10.69 2.35
N ASP A 362 5.27 -11.64 3.29
CA ASP A 362 5.15 -13.08 3.04
C ASP A 362 3.70 -13.60 3.01
N LEU A 363 2.71 -12.76 3.39
CA LEU A 363 1.30 -13.02 3.12
C LEU A 363 0.97 -12.68 1.66
N PRO A 364 0.40 -13.61 0.87
CA PRO A 364 0.07 -13.34 -0.53
C PRO A 364 -0.97 -12.22 -0.71
N GLY A 365 -0.77 -11.31 -1.66
CA GLY A 365 -1.66 -10.16 -1.86
C GLY A 365 -3.07 -10.52 -2.34
N TRP A 366 -3.26 -11.71 -2.90
CA TRP A 366 -4.57 -12.31 -3.24
C TRP A 366 -5.29 -12.94 -2.04
N PHE A 367 -4.68 -13.01 -0.85
CA PHE A 367 -5.30 -13.61 0.34
C PHE A 367 -6.68 -12.98 0.66
N GLY A 368 -6.78 -11.66 0.51
CA GLY A 368 -8.04 -10.93 0.71
C GLY A 368 -9.16 -11.32 -0.26
N ASP A 369 -8.83 -11.82 -1.45
CA ASP A 369 -9.81 -12.28 -2.43
C ASP A 369 -10.43 -13.62 -2.03
N LEU A 370 -9.61 -14.55 -1.51
CA LEU A 370 -10.10 -15.86 -1.04
C LEU A 370 -10.80 -15.76 0.30
N PHE A 371 -10.25 -14.97 1.24
CA PHE A 371 -10.66 -14.99 2.65
C PHE A 371 -11.33 -13.70 3.12
N GLY A 372 -11.53 -12.73 2.23
CA GLY A 372 -12.25 -11.47 2.47
C GLY A 372 -11.35 -10.32 2.93
N HIS A 373 -11.24 -9.26 2.11
CA HIS A 373 -10.48 -8.03 2.39
C HIS A 373 -10.82 -7.36 3.72
N GLY A 374 -12.10 -7.41 4.12
CA GLY A 374 -12.56 -6.86 5.40
C GLY A 374 -11.94 -7.57 6.61
N ASN A 375 -11.62 -8.87 6.50
CA ASN A 375 -11.01 -9.63 7.58
C ASN A 375 -9.55 -9.20 7.80
N LEU A 376 -8.78 -8.99 6.74
CA LEU A 376 -7.41 -8.45 6.83
C LEU A 376 -7.38 -7.03 7.41
N ALA A 377 -8.27 -6.17 6.92
CA ALA A 377 -8.37 -4.80 7.43
C ALA A 377 -8.74 -4.75 8.93
N GLY A 378 -9.53 -5.71 9.40
CA GLY A 378 -9.98 -5.80 10.79
C GLY A 378 -8.92 -6.30 11.79
N VAL A 379 -7.85 -6.94 11.33
CA VAL A 379 -6.78 -7.48 12.20
C VAL A 379 -5.50 -6.62 12.20
N ALA A 380 -5.49 -5.51 11.46
CA ALA A 380 -4.39 -4.53 11.45
C ALA A 380 -4.72 -3.29 12.31
N ASP A 381 -3.70 -2.54 12.73
CA ASP A 381 -3.89 -1.24 13.39
C ASP A 381 -4.06 -0.12 12.35
N ARG A 382 -5.24 0.00 11.74
CA ARG A 382 -5.50 1.05 10.74
C ARG A 382 -6.02 2.36 11.32
N ARG A 383 -6.64 2.27 12.49
CA ARG A 383 -7.37 3.38 13.14
C ARG A 383 -6.58 4.04 14.26
N GLY A 384 -5.32 3.62 14.45
CA GLY A 384 -4.51 4.10 15.56
C GLY A 384 -5.00 3.63 16.92
N GLU A 385 -5.58 2.45 16.97
CA GLU A 385 -6.08 1.78 18.18
C GLU A 385 -4.93 1.24 19.03
N CYS A 386 -3.69 1.21 18.51
CA CYS A 386 -2.55 0.70 19.27
C CYS A 386 -2.31 1.48 20.57
N ILE A 387 -2.13 0.70 21.64
CA ILE A 387 -1.93 1.17 23.01
C ILE A 387 -0.48 0.95 23.49
N HIS A 388 0.40 0.53 22.57
CA HIS A 388 1.83 0.31 22.76
C HIS A 388 2.16 -0.47 24.04
N GLY A 389 2.96 0.08 24.97
CA GLY A 389 3.38 -0.59 26.22
C GLY A 389 2.23 -1.07 27.12
N ALA A 390 1.01 -0.55 26.96
CA ALA A 390 -0.17 -1.05 27.68
C ALA A 390 -0.81 -2.30 27.03
N CYS A 391 -0.30 -2.76 25.89
CA CYS A 391 -0.82 -3.91 25.18
C CYS A 391 -0.38 -5.21 25.88
N ALA A 392 -1.33 -6.10 26.16
CA ALA A 392 -1.04 -7.43 26.70
C ALA A 392 -0.10 -8.26 25.79
N HIS A 393 -0.02 -7.91 24.50
CA HIS A 393 0.81 -8.55 23.50
C HIS A 393 2.07 -7.74 23.14
N TYR A 394 2.41 -6.67 23.88
CA TYR A 394 3.52 -5.76 23.57
C TYR A 394 4.86 -6.50 23.33
N GLN A 395 5.22 -7.42 24.23
CA GLN A 395 6.44 -8.24 24.14
C GLN A 395 6.47 -9.18 22.93
N ARG A 396 5.32 -9.44 22.30
CA ARG A 396 5.16 -10.34 21.15
C ARG A 396 4.76 -9.60 19.88
N CYS A 397 4.63 -8.27 19.94
CA CYS A 397 4.10 -7.47 18.86
C CYS A 397 5.10 -7.41 17.70
N PHE A 398 4.63 -7.76 16.50
CA PHE A 398 5.43 -7.74 15.27
C PHE A 398 6.07 -6.37 14.98
N VAL A 399 5.31 -5.29 15.20
CA VAL A 399 5.81 -3.92 15.04
C VAL A 399 6.97 -3.65 15.99
N GLU A 400 6.84 -4.07 17.25
CA GLU A 400 7.84 -3.82 18.30
C GLU A 400 9.11 -4.65 18.10
N HIS A 401 8.96 -5.88 17.58
CA HIS A 401 10.08 -6.70 17.09
C HIS A 401 10.77 -6.04 15.89
N SER A 402 10.02 -5.45 14.96
CA SER A 402 10.59 -4.72 13.81
C SER A 402 11.33 -3.45 14.26
N ILE A 403 10.78 -2.67 15.20
CA ILE A 403 11.45 -1.49 15.79
C ILE A 403 12.79 -1.88 16.41
N ARG A 404 12.81 -2.88 17.29
CA ARG A 404 14.03 -3.29 18.00
C ARG A 404 15.08 -3.88 17.06
N ARG A 405 14.66 -4.67 16.06
CA ARG A 405 15.60 -5.14 15.03
C ARG A 405 16.18 -3.98 14.22
N ALA A 406 15.40 -2.95 13.92
CA ALA A 406 15.89 -1.80 13.15
C ALA A 406 16.97 -1.00 13.88
N HIS A 407 16.97 -1.01 15.21
CA HIS A 407 18.01 -0.39 16.03
C HIS A 407 19.39 -1.05 15.85
N ASP A 408 19.43 -2.39 15.79
CA ASP A 408 20.68 -3.16 15.62
C ASP A 408 21.04 -3.42 14.15
N ALA A 409 20.20 -2.98 13.21
CA ALA A 409 20.39 -3.20 11.79
C ALA A 409 21.53 -2.34 11.22
N ALA A 410 22.13 -2.81 10.12
CA ALA A 410 23.02 -2.00 9.30
C ALA A 410 22.22 -1.14 8.31
N LEU A 411 21.18 -1.71 7.71
CA LEU A 411 20.34 -1.07 6.71
C LEU A 411 18.87 -1.16 7.13
N VAL A 412 18.18 -0.02 7.13
CA VAL A 412 16.73 0.03 7.39
C VAL A 412 16.03 0.53 6.14
N ILE A 413 15.13 -0.27 5.58
CA ILE A 413 14.37 0.06 4.37
C ILE A 413 12.99 0.60 4.78
N ALA A 414 12.63 1.79 4.34
CA ALA A 414 11.36 2.45 4.69
C ALA A 414 10.76 3.19 3.50
N ASN A 415 9.52 3.69 3.61
CA ASN A 415 8.99 4.63 2.62
C ASN A 415 9.30 6.07 3.03
N HIS A 416 9.28 6.99 2.06
CA HIS A 416 9.54 8.42 2.30
C HIS A 416 8.66 9.01 3.41
N ALA A 417 7.34 8.74 3.36
CA ALA A 417 6.40 9.26 4.33
C ALA A 417 6.71 8.80 5.77
N LEU A 418 7.04 7.53 5.99
CA LEU A 418 7.39 6.98 7.30
C LEU A 418 8.67 7.64 7.84
N VAL A 419 9.68 7.83 6.99
CA VAL A 419 10.93 8.52 7.38
C VAL A 419 10.63 9.94 7.86
N MET A 420 9.82 10.68 7.10
CA MET A 420 9.46 12.06 7.42
C MET A 420 8.60 12.14 8.69
N THR A 421 7.58 11.29 8.82
CA THR A 421 6.71 11.24 10.00
C THR A 421 7.50 10.86 11.26
N GLN A 422 8.44 9.92 11.17
CA GLN A 422 9.28 9.52 12.30
C GLN A 422 10.24 10.65 12.70
N ALA A 423 10.88 11.31 11.72
CA ALA A 423 11.74 12.46 11.99
C ALA A 423 10.95 13.61 12.65
N ALA A 424 9.72 13.88 12.18
CA ALA A 424 8.83 14.88 12.76
C ALA A 424 8.46 14.54 14.21
N TYR A 425 8.09 13.28 14.49
CA TYR A 425 7.78 12.85 15.85
C TYR A 425 9.00 12.88 16.78
N ALA A 426 10.19 12.52 16.30
CA ALA A 426 11.42 12.62 17.06
C ALA A 426 11.74 14.07 17.46
N GLN A 427 11.61 15.02 16.51
CA GLN A 427 11.80 16.44 16.82
C GLN A 427 10.78 16.98 17.84
N ALA A 428 9.56 16.44 17.84
CA ALA A 428 8.51 16.82 18.80
C ALA A 428 8.61 16.12 20.16
N GLY A 429 9.65 15.29 20.40
CA GLY A 429 9.78 14.49 21.64
C GLY A 429 8.67 13.46 21.78
N MET A 430 8.16 12.98 20.65
CA MET A 430 7.01 12.12 20.55
C MET A 430 7.37 10.77 19.92
N SER A 431 8.63 10.37 19.68
CA SER A 431 8.94 9.11 18.97
C SER A 431 8.68 7.84 19.81
N ASP A 432 8.45 6.70 19.15
CA ASP A 432 8.23 5.40 19.84
C ASP A 432 9.57 4.80 20.27
N ASP A 433 10.67 5.36 19.73
CA ASP A 433 12.04 4.91 19.92
C ASP A 433 12.72 5.67 21.09
N ASP A 434 12.04 6.66 21.69
CA ASP A 434 12.52 7.57 22.76
C ASP A 434 12.17 7.07 24.18
N GLU A 435 12.17 5.76 24.46
CA GLU A 435 11.89 5.24 25.83
C GLU A 435 12.95 5.64 26.89
N ALA A 436 13.95 6.47 26.56
CA ALA A 436 14.92 6.97 27.54
C ALA A 436 15.64 8.27 27.12
N GLY A 437 14.94 9.35 26.75
CA GLY A 437 15.52 10.73 26.80
C GLY A 437 16.85 11.03 26.07
N GLU A 438 17.36 10.14 25.21
CA GLU A 438 18.69 10.22 24.62
C GLU A 438 18.64 10.07 23.09
N GLN A 439 19.37 10.96 22.41
CA GLN A 439 19.37 11.18 20.94
C GLN A 439 19.96 10.02 20.11
N GLY A 440 20.16 8.84 20.69
CA GLY A 440 20.89 7.71 20.10
C GLY A 440 20.18 6.99 18.95
N ASN A 441 18.86 7.07 18.87
CA ASN A 441 18.06 6.26 17.94
C ASN A 441 17.64 6.98 16.65
N ILE A 442 17.96 8.26 16.52
CA ILE A 442 17.56 9.02 15.32
C ILE A 442 18.59 8.78 14.21
N PRO A 443 18.16 8.34 13.01
CA PRO A 443 19.11 8.03 11.94
C PRO A 443 19.88 9.26 11.50
N THR A 444 21.17 9.10 11.23
CA THR A 444 22.04 10.20 10.80
C THR A 444 22.37 10.17 9.31
N ARG A 445 22.15 9.03 8.64
CA ARG A 445 22.42 8.82 7.22
C ARG A 445 21.18 8.32 6.49
N TYR A 446 20.85 8.99 5.40
CA TYR A 446 19.67 8.68 4.58
C TYR A 446 20.03 8.52 3.11
N VAL A 447 19.37 7.58 2.45
CA VAL A 447 19.31 7.46 1.00
C VAL A 447 17.85 7.58 0.59
N PHE A 448 17.49 8.62 -0.14
CA PHE A 448 16.18 8.82 -0.74
C PHE A 448 16.22 8.39 -2.20
N ASP A 449 15.85 7.14 -2.45
CA ASP A 449 15.67 6.57 -3.78
C ASP A 449 14.30 6.95 -4.36
N GLU A 450 14.23 7.16 -5.68
CA GLU A 450 13.10 7.80 -6.35
C GLU A 450 12.76 9.18 -5.79
N GLY A 451 13.80 9.97 -5.53
CA GLY A 451 13.72 11.30 -4.94
C GLY A 451 12.78 12.29 -5.64
N HIS A 452 12.37 12.03 -6.88
CA HIS A 452 11.35 12.84 -7.56
C HIS A 452 9.96 12.78 -6.88
N HIS A 453 9.70 11.78 -6.03
CA HIS A 453 8.49 11.65 -5.22
C HIS A 453 8.61 12.26 -3.81
N LEU A 454 9.73 12.90 -3.46
CA LEU A 454 9.92 13.50 -2.14
C LEU A 454 8.87 14.57 -1.82
N ALA A 455 8.56 15.45 -2.78
CA ALA A 455 7.53 16.46 -2.61
C ALA A 455 6.14 15.83 -2.35
N ASP A 456 5.76 14.79 -3.09
CA ASP A 456 4.49 14.09 -2.91
C ASP A 456 4.41 13.39 -1.54
N ALA A 457 5.51 12.76 -1.12
CA ALA A 457 5.60 12.10 0.18
C ALA A 457 5.55 13.11 1.35
N ALA A 458 6.21 14.25 1.21
CA ALA A 458 6.16 15.33 2.18
C ALA A 458 4.76 15.96 2.26
N ASP A 459 4.10 16.14 1.13
CA ASP A 459 2.72 16.64 1.06
C ASP A 459 1.78 15.72 1.85
N SER A 460 1.90 14.41 1.63
CA SER A 460 1.12 13.42 2.39
C SER A 460 1.45 13.43 3.88
N ALA A 461 2.72 13.55 4.26
CA ALA A 461 3.16 13.48 5.66
C ALA A 461 2.79 14.72 6.49
N PHE A 462 2.72 15.90 5.88
CA PHE A 462 2.50 17.18 6.55
C PHE A 462 1.13 17.82 6.29
N SER A 463 0.25 17.12 5.56
CA SER A 463 -1.14 17.54 5.37
C SER A 463 -1.99 17.32 6.63
N ALA A 464 -3.12 18.03 6.70
CA ALA A 464 -4.14 17.84 7.72
C ALA A 464 -5.54 17.78 7.10
N GLU A 465 -6.37 16.87 7.61
CA GLU A 465 -7.73 16.64 7.13
C GLU A 465 -8.71 16.68 8.31
N LEU A 466 -9.70 17.55 8.23
CA LEU A 466 -10.87 17.59 9.13
C LEU A 466 -12.08 17.05 8.36
N SER A 467 -12.29 15.73 8.43
CA SER A 467 -13.40 15.03 7.76
C SER A 467 -14.31 14.30 8.73
N GLY A 468 -15.47 13.87 8.22
CA GLY A 468 -16.42 13.09 9.00
C GLY A 468 -15.85 11.74 9.44
N LEU A 469 -15.04 11.09 8.60
CA LEU A 469 -14.38 9.84 8.99
C LEU A 469 -13.34 10.07 10.10
N GLU A 470 -12.41 11.01 9.92
CA GLU A 470 -11.33 11.23 10.89
C GLU A 470 -11.86 11.65 12.28
N THR A 471 -12.93 12.45 12.30
CA THR A 471 -13.60 12.87 13.55
C THR A 471 -14.39 11.72 14.18
N ALA A 472 -15.05 10.87 13.39
CA ALA A 472 -15.71 9.66 13.88
C ALA A 472 -14.72 8.61 14.41
N GLU A 473 -13.54 8.50 13.80
CA GLU A 473 -12.47 7.62 14.27
C GLU A 473 -11.88 8.12 15.58
N LEU A 474 -11.64 9.42 15.73
CA LEU A 474 -11.22 9.99 17.01
C LEU A 474 -12.28 9.77 18.10
N ARG A 475 -13.58 9.92 17.78
CA ARG A 475 -14.68 9.59 18.71
C ARG A 475 -14.61 8.15 19.16
N ARG A 476 -14.48 7.20 18.22
CA ARG A 476 -14.35 5.76 18.53
C ARG A 476 -13.12 5.48 19.37
N TRP A 477 -12.01 6.16 19.11
CA TRP A 477 -10.81 6.01 19.91
C TRP A 477 -11.05 6.48 21.35
N LEU A 478 -11.66 7.65 21.55
CA LEU A 478 -11.94 8.23 22.87
C LEU A 478 -13.01 7.44 23.64
N LEU A 479 -14.19 7.23 23.05
CA LEU A 479 -15.37 6.66 23.71
C LEU A 479 -15.45 5.13 23.63
N GLY A 480 -14.76 4.51 22.68
CA GLY A 480 -14.94 3.11 22.34
C GLY A 480 -16.12 2.92 21.39
N ALA A 481 -16.64 1.69 21.31
CA ALA A 481 -17.75 1.42 20.41
C ALA A 481 -19.12 1.69 21.06
N GLU A 482 -19.89 2.56 20.41
CA GLU A 482 -21.21 3.01 20.89
C GLU A 482 -22.32 2.23 20.15
N GLY A 483 -22.88 1.19 20.80
CA GLY A 483 -23.94 0.34 20.24
C GLY A 483 -24.04 -1.05 20.93
N ARG A 484 -25.20 -1.73 20.81
CA ARG A 484 -25.59 -2.92 21.61
C ARG A 484 -24.71 -4.19 21.50
N ARG A 485 -23.59 -4.21 20.77
CA ARG A 485 -22.78 -5.44 20.57
C ARG A 485 -21.26 -5.25 20.34
N SER A 486 -20.64 -4.15 20.75
CA SER A 486 -19.20 -3.98 20.52
C SER A 486 -18.42 -3.71 21.81
N ARG A 487 -17.26 -4.37 21.92
CA ARG A 487 -16.37 -4.40 23.10
C ARG A 487 -15.06 -3.62 22.88
N ALA A 488 -14.97 -2.82 21.81
CA ALA A 488 -13.79 -1.98 21.55
C ALA A 488 -13.57 -1.02 22.73
N ARG A 489 -12.41 -1.13 23.38
CA ARG A 489 -12.11 -0.43 24.63
C ARG A 489 -11.85 1.05 24.35
N GLY A 490 -12.73 1.94 24.82
CA GLY A 490 -12.49 3.40 24.79
C GLY A 490 -11.31 3.81 25.69
N LEU A 491 -10.89 5.08 25.59
CA LEU A 491 -9.76 5.63 26.33
C LEU A 491 -9.88 5.38 27.85
N LYS A 492 -11.08 5.49 28.42
CA LYS A 492 -11.34 5.20 29.84
C LYS A 492 -10.82 3.82 30.24
N ARG A 493 -11.19 2.79 29.49
CA ARG A 493 -10.79 1.41 29.78
C ARG A 493 -9.31 1.14 29.55
N ARG A 494 -8.64 1.94 28.72
CA ARG A 494 -7.18 1.83 28.49
C ARG A 494 -6.35 2.49 29.59
N LEU A 495 -6.94 3.47 30.26
CA LEU A 495 -6.35 4.25 31.34
C LEU A 495 -6.80 3.79 32.73
N ASP A 496 -7.79 2.91 32.83
CA ASP A 496 -8.52 2.58 34.07
C ASP A 496 -7.58 2.28 35.24
N ASP A 497 -6.63 1.38 35.07
CA ASP A 497 -5.65 1.01 36.09
C ASP A 497 -4.58 2.08 36.37
N LEU A 498 -4.42 3.07 35.49
CA LEU A 498 -3.53 4.21 35.70
C LEU A 498 -4.24 5.39 36.40
N VAL A 499 -5.55 5.52 36.25
CA VAL A 499 -6.32 6.68 36.73
C VAL A 499 -7.20 6.37 37.94
N VAL A 500 -7.65 5.12 38.11
CA VAL A 500 -8.55 4.72 39.20
C VAL A 500 -7.91 5.03 40.55
N GLY A 501 -8.64 5.76 41.39
CA GLY A 501 -8.18 6.19 42.71
C GLY A 501 -7.38 7.49 42.70
N HIS A 502 -7.22 8.14 41.54
CA HIS A 502 -6.56 9.43 41.39
C HIS A 502 -7.52 10.47 40.78
N PRO A 503 -8.32 11.20 41.59
CA PRO A 503 -9.28 12.20 41.09
C PRO A 503 -8.65 13.29 40.20
N LYS A 504 -7.36 13.61 40.42
CA LYS A 504 -6.59 14.52 39.57
C LYS A 504 -6.45 13.99 38.13
N LEU A 505 -6.48 12.69 37.91
CA LEU A 505 -6.41 12.07 36.58
C LEU A 505 -7.80 11.72 36.04
N GLU A 506 -8.72 11.28 36.89
CA GLU A 506 -10.09 10.92 36.50
C GLU A 506 -10.89 12.11 35.97
N ASN A 507 -10.87 13.25 36.68
CA ASN A 507 -11.65 14.43 36.30
C ASN A 507 -11.35 14.96 34.88
N PRO A 508 -10.07 15.19 34.48
CA PRO A 508 -9.78 15.63 33.12
C PRO A 508 -10.10 14.55 32.07
N LEU A 509 -9.94 13.27 32.39
CA LEU A 509 -10.35 12.18 31.51
C LEU A 509 -11.86 12.19 31.27
N ASP A 510 -12.68 12.22 32.32
CA ASP A 510 -14.13 12.22 32.20
C ASP A 510 -14.64 13.50 31.49
N ALA A 511 -14.00 14.65 31.73
CA ALA A 511 -14.30 15.89 31.00
C ALA A 511 -14.00 15.77 29.49
N ALA A 512 -12.85 15.20 29.10
CA ALA A 512 -12.52 14.95 27.70
C ALA A 512 -13.53 13.99 27.03
N LEU A 513 -13.91 12.92 27.73
CA LEU A 513 -14.86 11.92 27.23
C LEU A 513 -16.26 12.52 27.07
N LEU A 514 -16.72 13.33 28.02
CA LEU A 514 -18.00 14.05 27.89
C LEU A 514 -17.97 14.99 26.67
N ALA A 515 -16.88 15.76 26.51
CA ALA A 515 -16.72 16.66 25.38
C ALA A 515 -16.60 15.94 24.03
N ALA A 516 -16.07 14.71 23.99
CA ALA A 516 -15.94 13.90 22.78
C ALA A 516 -17.31 13.56 22.14
N THR A 517 -18.41 13.75 22.87
CA THR A 517 -19.77 13.63 22.31
C THR A 517 -20.07 14.64 21.21
N ALA A 518 -19.28 15.72 21.10
CA ALA A 518 -19.34 16.72 20.04
C ALA A 518 -18.77 16.23 18.69
N LEU A 519 -18.11 15.08 18.64
CA LEU A 519 -17.66 14.41 17.41
C LEU A 519 -18.80 13.55 16.82
N PRO A 520 -18.81 13.20 15.53
CA PRO A 520 -19.94 12.50 14.91
C PRO A 520 -20.10 11.06 15.39
N ALA A 521 -21.32 10.67 15.75
CA ALA A 521 -21.66 9.31 16.20
C ALA A 521 -21.78 8.32 15.01
N PRO A 522 -21.73 6.99 15.23
CA PRO A 522 -21.95 6.02 14.15
C PRO A 522 -23.20 6.31 13.30
N GLY A 523 -23.09 6.13 11.98
CA GLY A 523 -24.17 6.48 11.04
C GLY A 523 -24.30 7.97 10.75
N TRP A 524 -23.29 8.79 11.05
CA TRP A 524 -23.29 10.23 10.74
C TRP A 524 -23.44 10.51 9.24
N SER A 525 -22.84 9.70 8.39
CA SER A 525 -22.88 9.87 6.93
C SER A 525 -24.30 9.82 6.36
N THR A 526 -25.17 8.96 6.92
CA THR A 526 -26.59 8.91 6.54
C THR A 526 -27.37 10.11 7.07
N ARG A 527 -27.00 10.66 8.24
CA ARG A 527 -27.60 11.88 8.78
C ARG A 527 -27.22 13.13 8.00
N LEU A 528 -26.08 13.13 7.32
CA LEU A 528 -25.69 14.21 6.44
C LEU A 528 -26.42 14.18 5.09
N ALA A 529 -27.07 13.07 4.71
CA ALA A 529 -27.82 12.96 3.46
C ALA A 529 -29.06 13.88 3.46
N PRO A 530 -29.52 14.39 2.30
CA PRO A 530 -30.69 15.26 2.26
C PRO A 530 -31.96 14.48 2.66
N GLU A 531 -32.92 15.16 3.29
CA GLU A 531 -34.18 14.58 3.81
C GLU A 531 -35.06 13.83 2.77
N ALA A 532 -34.73 13.89 1.48
CA ALA A 532 -35.48 13.24 0.40
C ALA A 532 -35.33 11.69 0.32
N ALA A 533 -34.50 11.06 1.17
CA ALA A 533 -34.32 9.61 1.19
C ALA A 533 -35.08 8.86 2.29
N ASN A 534 -35.77 9.56 3.19
CA ASN A 534 -36.67 8.97 4.19
C ASN A 534 -38.11 8.94 3.66
N THR A 535 -38.37 8.12 2.64
CA THR A 535 -39.76 7.70 2.37
C THR A 535 -40.14 6.72 3.48
N PRO A 536 -41.15 7.00 4.32
CA PRO A 536 -41.59 6.01 5.28
C PRO A 536 -42.09 4.77 4.51
N PRO A 537 -41.80 3.54 4.97
CA PRO A 537 -42.39 2.35 4.37
C PRO A 537 -43.93 2.51 4.35
N PRO A 538 -44.63 1.95 3.37
CA PRO A 538 -46.09 1.99 3.35
C PRO A 538 -46.63 1.44 4.66
N PRO A 539 -47.67 2.05 5.25
CA PRO A 539 -48.17 1.65 6.56
C PRO A 539 -48.63 0.19 6.51
N GLU A 540 -48.09 -0.63 7.41
CA GLU A 540 -48.62 -1.97 7.68
C GLU A 540 -50.08 -1.86 8.18
N PRO A 541 -50.93 -2.88 7.94
CA PRO A 541 -52.32 -2.85 8.38
C PRO A 541 -52.39 -2.67 9.90
N MET A 542 -53.22 -1.71 10.33
CA MET A 542 -53.51 -1.38 11.72
C MET A 542 -53.85 -2.62 12.57
N GLU A 543 -53.00 -2.99 13.53
CA GLU A 543 -53.40 -3.85 14.63
C GLU A 543 -54.20 -3.04 15.68
N LEU A 544 -55.26 -3.65 16.20
CA LEU A 544 -56.12 -3.13 17.28
C LEU A 544 -55.31 -2.97 18.58
N ASN A 545 -54.64 -1.84 18.76
CA ASN A 545 -54.20 -1.37 20.08
C ASN A 545 -54.09 0.16 20.12
N THR A 546 -55.20 0.85 19.82
CA THR A 546 -55.37 2.28 20.09
C THR A 546 -56.36 2.49 21.22
N LEU A 547 -55.89 2.47 22.46
CA LEU A 547 -56.66 2.96 23.62
C LEU A 547 -55.91 3.96 24.51
N PHE A 548 -54.64 4.27 24.22
CA PHE A 548 -53.92 5.37 24.87
C PHE A 548 -52.96 6.01 23.85
N PRO A 549 -53.20 7.26 23.40
CA PRO A 549 -52.18 7.98 22.65
C PRO A 549 -51.01 8.27 23.62
N PRO A 550 -49.77 7.88 23.31
CA PRO A 550 -48.63 8.37 24.08
C PRO A 550 -48.57 9.89 23.93
N GLU A 551 -48.38 10.62 25.04
CA GLU A 551 -48.08 12.05 24.98
C GLU A 551 -46.89 12.25 24.04
N PRO A 552 -46.93 13.25 23.12
CA PRO A 552 -45.77 13.56 22.32
C PRO A 552 -44.63 13.90 23.28
N PRO A 553 -43.43 13.31 23.12
CA PRO A 553 -42.30 13.71 23.94
C PRO A 553 -42.10 15.21 23.72
N ALA A 554 -42.02 15.97 24.83
CA ALA A 554 -41.71 17.38 24.77
C ALA A 554 -40.50 17.61 23.86
N ASP A 555 -40.56 18.62 22.99
CA ASP A 555 -39.46 19.06 22.13
C ASP A 555 -38.24 19.38 22.99
N GLN A 556 -37.42 18.36 23.27
CA GLN A 556 -36.07 18.58 23.73
C GLN A 556 -35.33 19.15 22.53
N PRO A 557 -34.70 20.33 22.64
CA PRO A 557 -33.90 20.86 21.55
C PRO A 557 -32.86 19.80 21.20
N ILE A 558 -32.96 19.24 20.00
CA ILE A 558 -31.92 18.36 19.46
C ILE A 558 -30.70 19.28 19.33
N MET A 559 -29.82 19.26 20.34
CA MET A 559 -28.55 19.97 20.26
C MET A 559 -27.80 19.35 19.10
N GLU A 560 -27.78 20.10 18.00
CA GLU A 560 -27.12 19.68 16.79
C GLU A 560 -25.64 19.49 17.07
N ASN A 561 -25.13 18.30 16.75
CA ASN A 561 -23.72 18.00 16.95
C ASN A 561 -22.89 19.01 16.12
N PRO A 562 -22.00 19.82 16.74
CA PRO A 562 -21.33 20.92 16.06
C PRO A 562 -20.43 20.45 14.91
N THR A 563 -19.88 19.22 15.01
CA THR A 563 -19.12 18.63 13.91
C THR A 563 -20.04 18.28 12.75
N GLU A 564 -21.18 17.62 13.00
CA GLU A 564 -22.14 17.28 11.95
C GLU A 564 -22.76 18.53 11.29
N ALA A 565 -23.00 19.60 12.04
CA ALA A 565 -23.44 20.89 11.51
C ALA A 565 -22.42 21.48 10.53
N PHE A 566 -21.16 21.56 10.94
CA PHE A 566 -20.07 22.05 10.09
C PHE A 566 -19.88 21.20 8.83
N LEU A 567 -19.86 19.86 8.96
CA LEU A 567 -19.74 18.95 7.82
C LEU A 567 -20.90 19.10 6.82
N ARG A 568 -22.11 19.39 7.30
CA ARG A 568 -23.26 19.66 6.43
C ARG A 568 -23.07 20.93 5.61
N LEU A 569 -22.56 22.00 6.21
CA LEU A 569 -22.27 23.25 5.51
C LEU A 569 -21.15 23.06 4.48
N LEU A 570 -20.10 22.29 4.80
CA LEU A 570 -19.06 21.90 3.82
C LEU A 570 -19.66 21.16 2.63
N ARG A 571 -20.54 20.19 2.90
CA ARG A 571 -21.25 19.43 1.87
C ARG A 571 -22.13 20.34 1.02
N GLN A 572 -22.88 21.25 1.63
CA GLN A 572 -23.72 22.23 0.94
C GLN A 572 -22.89 23.09 -0.01
N GLN A 573 -21.76 23.64 0.46
CA GLN A 573 -20.87 24.45 -0.38
C GLN A 573 -20.27 23.66 -1.54
N ALA A 574 -19.79 22.44 -1.29
CA ALA A 574 -19.25 21.55 -2.32
C ALA A 574 -20.29 21.21 -3.40
N MET A 575 -21.53 20.91 -2.99
CA MET A 575 -22.62 20.59 -3.91
C MET A 575 -23.11 21.82 -4.69
N ALA A 576 -23.21 22.99 -4.06
CA ALA A 576 -23.63 24.22 -4.72
C ALA A 576 -22.69 24.61 -5.87
N ARG A 577 -21.37 24.59 -5.60
CA ARG A 577 -20.36 24.94 -6.61
C ARG A 577 -20.25 23.92 -7.74
N ALA A 578 -20.55 22.66 -7.45
CA ALA A 578 -20.59 21.64 -8.48
C ALA A 578 -21.77 21.79 -9.44
N ALA A 579 -22.93 22.28 -8.95
CA ALA A 579 -24.08 22.55 -9.78
C ALA A 579 -23.82 23.71 -10.77
N GLU A 580 -23.05 24.71 -10.35
CA GLU A 580 -22.65 25.86 -11.20
C GLU A 580 -21.65 25.46 -12.31
N GLY A 581 -20.80 24.46 -12.05
CA GLY A 581 -19.73 24.03 -12.97
C GLY A 581 -20.18 23.24 -14.20
N GLY A 582 -21.46 22.90 -14.35
CA GLY A 582 -22.05 22.30 -15.56
C GLY A 582 -21.52 20.93 -16.00
N LYS A 583 -20.52 20.35 -15.30
CA LYS A 583 -19.98 19.00 -15.56
C LYS A 583 -20.21 18.12 -14.34
N GLN A 584 -21.30 17.37 -14.35
CA GLN A 584 -21.43 16.22 -13.44
C GLN A 584 -20.42 15.15 -13.88
N SER A 585 -19.18 15.23 -13.37
CA SER A 585 -18.29 14.06 -13.41
C SER A 585 -18.87 13.03 -12.45
N ILE A 586 -19.48 11.98 -12.99
CA ILE A 586 -20.17 10.93 -12.23
C ILE A 586 -19.18 10.13 -11.34
N HIS A 587 -17.86 10.31 -11.48
CA HIS A 587 -16.86 9.38 -10.95
C HIS A 587 -15.58 9.98 -10.34
N THR A 588 -15.61 11.14 -9.70
CA THR A 588 -14.41 11.63 -8.97
C THR A 588 -14.79 12.44 -7.74
N ALA A 589 -13.93 12.41 -6.72
CA ALA A 589 -13.96 13.33 -5.60
C ALA A 589 -14.23 14.76 -6.10
N MET A 590 -15.23 15.42 -5.52
CA MET A 590 -15.60 16.78 -5.89
C MET A 590 -14.82 17.73 -4.99
N GLU A 591 -14.04 18.62 -5.59
CA GLU A 591 -13.25 19.62 -4.87
C GLU A 591 -13.77 21.03 -5.15
N CYS A 592 -13.76 21.89 -4.14
CA CYS A 592 -14.02 23.30 -4.34
C CYS A 592 -13.20 24.18 -3.39
N ASP A 593 -12.99 25.43 -3.82
CA ASP A 593 -12.30 26.43 -3.01
C ASP A 593 -13.05 26.70 -1.70
N LEU A 594 -12.30 26.91 -0.63
CA LEU A 594 -12.86 27.26 0.67
C LEU A 594 -13.59 28.60 0.63
N HIS A 595 -13.01 29.62 -0.02
CA HIS A 595 -13.61 30.96 -0.12
C HIS A 595 -14.27 31.21 -1.49
N PRO A 596 -15.31 32.05 -1.56
CA PRO A 596 -16.08 32.62 -0.44
C PRO A 596 -16.89 31.56 0.33
N LEU A 597 -17.05 31.77 1.63
CA LEU A 597 -17.81 30.86 2.49
C LEU A 597 -19.32 31.01 2.25
N VAL A 598 -20.08 29.92 2.36
CA VAL A 598 -21.55 29.98 2.49
C VAL A 598 -21.94 30.64 3.83
N PRO A 599 -23.15 31.21 3.95
CA PRO A 599 -23.65 31.73 5.22
C PRO A 599 -23.47 30.72 6.37
N ASP A 600 -23.23 31.23 7.57
CA ASP A 600 -23.09 30.48 8.82
C ASP A 600 -21.88 29.53 8.91
N MET A 601 -21.11 29.32 7.84
CA MET A 601 -19.91 28.46 7.85
C MET A 601 -18.85 28.94 8.84
N ALA A 602 -18.57 30.24 8.89
CA ALA A 602 -17.59 30.82 9.81
C ALA A 602 -18.04 30.65 11.27
N GLU A 603 -19.33 30.92 11.56
CA GLU A 603 -19.89 30.74 12.90
C GLU A 603 -19.86 29.26 13.33
N ALA A 604 -20.30 28.34 12.46
CA ALA A 604 -20.25 26.90 12.71
C ALA A 604 -18.81 26.42 12.94
N GLY A 605 -17.85 26.97 12.18
CA GLY A 605 -16.43 26.70 12.38
C GLY A 605 -15.92 27.16 13.75
N GLN A 606 -16.31 28.35 14.21
CA GLN A 606 -15.97 28.85 15.55
C GLN A 606 -16.64 28.01 16.65
N GLN A 607 -17.90 27.61 16.48
CA GLN A 607 -18.61 26.73 17.42
C GLN A 607 -17.91 25.36 17.51
N LEU A 608 -17.51 24.78 16.37
CA LEU A 608 -16.73 23.55 16.32
C LEU A 608 -15.36 23.72 16.98
N ALA A 609 -14.63 24.81 16.72
CA ALA A 609 -13.34 25.08 17.36
C ALA A 609 -13.44 25.14 18.89
N ARG A 610 -14.51 25.76 19.43
CA ARG A 610 -14.80 25.76 20.87
C ARG A 610 -15.16 24.37 21.41
N ALA A 611 -15.85 23.55 20.62
CA ALA A 611 -16.15 22.17 20.99
C ALA A 611 -14.89 21.29 21.02
N LEU A 612 -14.03 21.39 20.00
CA LEU A 612 -12.75 20.68 19.95
C LEU A 612 -11.80 21.15 21.07
N SER A 613 -11.80 22.44 21.40
CA SER A 613 -11.02 22.99 22.52
C SER A 613 -11.42 22.37 23.86
N ARG A 614 -12.72 22.10 24.07
CA ARG A 614 -13.22 21.39 25.25
C ARG A 614 -12.82 19.92 25.32
N ILE A 615 -12.34 19.34 24.21
CA ILE A 615 -11.75 17.99 24.18
C ILE A 615 -10.24 18.07 24.44
N VAL A 616 -9.52 18.94 23.73
CA VAL A 616 -8.05 18.97 23.76
C VAL A 616 -7.50 19.44 25.12
N GLU A 617 -8.14 20.41 25.75
CA GLU A 617 -7.62 21.03 26.98
C GLU A 617 -7.63 20.06 28.18
N PRO A 618 -8.72 19.29 28.44
CA PRO A 618 -8.66 18.24 29.44
C PRO A 618 -7.68 17.11 29.08
N LEU A 619 -7.49 16.78 27.79
CA LEU A 619 -6.49 15.78 27.38
C LEU A 619 -5.06 16.26 27.62
N ARG A 620 -4.76 17.55 27.41
CA ARG A 620 -3.47 18.15 27.80
C ARG A 620 -3.26 18.08 29.31
N THR A 621 -4.26 18.51 30.07
CA THR A 621 -4.22 18.45 31.53
C THR A 621 -3.98 17.02 32.02
N LEU A 622 -4.63 16.03 31.41
CA LEU A 622 -4.41 14.62 31.71
C LEU A 622 -2.98 14.17 31.37
N SER A 623 -2.49 14.53 30.18
CA SER A 623 -1.11 14.24 29.74
C SER A 623 -0.06 14.84 30.66
N GLU A 624 -0.25 16.10 31.08
CA GLU A 624 0.67 16.79 31.99
C GLU A 624 0.66 16.16 33.39
N ARG A 625 -0.51 15.80 33.91
CA ARG A 625 -0.61 15.15 35.24
C ARG A 625 -0.08 13.72 35.24
N LEU A 626 -0.25 13.00 34.13
CA LEU A 626 0.40 11.70 33.92
C LEU A 626 1.93 11.85 33.92
N GLN A 627 2.46 12.86 33.24
CA GLN A 627 3.90 13.13 33.22
C GLN A 627 4.42 13.57 34.60
N ALA A 628 3.72 14.48 35.29
CA ALA A 628 4.08 14.89 36.65
C ALA A 628 4.13 13.70 37.62
N ARG A 629 3.22 12.72 37.48
CA ARG A 629 3.24 11.49 38.28
C ARG A 629 4.51 10.66 38.08
N LEU A 630 5.08 10.64 36.87
CA LEU A 630 6.35 9.94 36.63
C LEU A 630 7.50 10.54 37.45
N GLU A 631 7.45 11.85 37.69
CA GLU A 631 8.44 12.60 38.46
C GLU A 631 8.16 12.50 39.97
N GLU A 632 6.91 12.72 40.39
CA GLU A 632 6.49 12.72 41.81
C GLU A 632 6.58 11.32 42.46
N ASP A 633 6.18 10.27 41.73
CA ASP A 633 6.15 8.89 42.22
C ASP A 633 7.36 8.06 41.71
N ALA A 634 8.45 8.71 41.30
CA ALA A 634 9.59 8.06 40.63
C ALA A 634 10.16 6.86 41.41
N ASP A 635 10.20 6.95 42.75
CA ASP A 635 10.74 5.90 43.63
C ASP A 635 9.74 4.78 43.93
N THR A 636 8.44 4.99 43.68
CA THR A 636 7.38 4.02 44.02
C THR A 636 6.75 3.35 42.81
N LEU A 637 6.88 3.93 41.63
CA LEU A 637 6.39 3.35 40.37
C LEU A 637 7.30 2.23 39.89
N ASP A 638 6.71 1.07 39.63
CA ASP A 638 7.40 -0.02 38.93
C ASP A 638 7.64 0.33 37.46
N THR A 639 8.65 -0.30 36.85
CA THR A 639 9.06 -0.06 35.46
C THR A 639 7.93 -0.27 34.46
N THR A 640 7.01 -1.22 34.71
CA THR A 640 5.88 -1.50 33.81
C THR A 640 4.88 -0.36 33.83
N THR A 641 4.52 0.12 35.03
CA THR A 641 3.59 1.25 35.17
C THR A 641 4.19 2.53 34.60
N ARG A 642 5.48 2.79 34.81
CA ARG A 642 6.20 3.93 34.20
C ARG A 642 6.12 3.90 32.67
N GLY A 643 6.55 2.80 32.04
CA GLY A 643 6.51 2.68 30.58
C GLY A 643 5.09 2.82 30.01
N ARG A 644 4.07 2.38 30.74
CA ARG A 644 2.66 2.56 30.34
C ARG A 644 2.19 4.02 30.41
N ILE A 645 2.59 4.77 31.45
CA ILE A 645 2.26 6.19 31.57
C ILE A 645 2.92 6.98 30.44
N GLU A 646 4.19 6.70 30.14
CA GLU A 646 4.91 7.32 29.02
C GLU A 646 4.27 6.98 27.67
N ALA A 647 4.00 5.70 27.42
CA ALA A 647 3.33 5.23 26.20
C ALA A 647 1.97 5.91 25.99
N MET A 648 1.17 6.02 27.05
CA MET A 648 -0.14 6.66 26.97
C MET A 648 -0.03 8.17 26.76
N THR A 649 0.93 8.82 27.40
CA THR A 649 1.22 10.25 27.18
C THR A 649 1.59 10.53 25.72
N ARG A 650 2.46 9.70 25.13
CA ARG A 650 2.80 9.75 23.69
C ARG A 650 1.56 9.52 22.81
N ALA A 651 0.75 8.51 23.15
CA ALA A 651 -0.47 8.19 22.39
C ALA A 651 -1.50 9.33 22.43
N LEU A 652 -1.74 9.94 23.59
CA LEU A 652 -2.62 11.11 23.75
C LEU A 652 -2.16 12.28 22.88
N ARG A 653 -0.85 12.59 22.92
CA ARG A 653 -0.27 13.67 22.10
C ARG A 653 -0.45 13.41 20.61
N ARG A 654 -0.01 12.24 20.14
CA ARG A 654 -0.02 11.88 18.72
C ARG A 654 -1.42 11.71 18.12
N ARG A 655 -2.30 10.98 18.82
CA ARG A 655 -3.60 10.56 18.26
C ARG A 655 -4.69 11.60 18.45
N ALA A 656 -4.66 12.33 19.55
CA ALA A 656 -5.72 13.29 19.87
C ALA A 656 -5.21 14.73 19.83
N ILE A 657 -4.22 15.11 20.64
CA ILE A 657 -3.88 16.52 20.87
C ILE A 657 -3.37 17.19 19.59
N SER A 658 -2.32 16.66 18.95
CA SER A 658 -1.75 17.27 17.73
C SER A 658 -2.77 17.36 16.58
N ARG A 659 -3.67 16.38 16.47
CA ARG A 659 -4.73 16.34 15.47
C ARG A 659 -5.80 17.40 15.75
N LEU A 660 -6.27 17.49 16.99
CA LEU A 660 -7.24 18.51 17.42
C LEU A 660 -6.67 19.92 17.22
N ASP A 661 -5.39 20.13 17.51
CA ASP A 661 -4.71 21.41 17.31
C ASP A 661 -4.62 21.80 15.83
N ALA A 662 -4.30 20.83 14.96
CA ALA A 662 -4.32 21.05 13.52
C ALA A 662 -5.71 21.46 13.04
N TRP A 663 -6.77 20.79 13.50
CA TRP A 663 -8.15 21.11 13.16
C TRP A 663 -8.60 22.47 13.69
N ILE A 664 -8.29 22.81 14.95
CA ILE A 664 -8.59 24.13 15.52
C ILE A 664 -7.90 25.23 14.70
N THR A 665 -6.64 25.02 14.30
CA THR A 665 -5.90 25.95 13.43
C THR A 665 -6.55 26.10 12.06
N MET A 666 -7.04 25.01 11.46
CA MET A 666 -7.77 25.05 10.18
C MET A 666 -9.08 25.82 10.29
N LEU A 667 -9.81 25.66 11.40
CA LEU A 667 -11.06 26.38 11.65
C LEU A 667 -10.81 27.88 11.89
N ALA A 668 -9.71 28.24 12.56
CA ALA A 668 -9.32 29.65 12.72
C ALA A 668 -8.99 30.34 11.38
N ALA A 669 -8.53 29.57 10.38
CA ALA A 669 -8.26 30.10 9.04
C ALA A 669 -9.53 30.45 8.24
N LEU A 670 -10.72 30.02 8.67
CA LEU A 670 -11.99 30.36 8.00
C LEU A 670 -12.24 31.87 8.00
N ASP A 671 -11.79 32.60 9.02
CA ASP A 671 -11.99 34.05 9.13
C ASP A 671 -10.93 34.86 8.35
N GLN A 672 -9.96 34.20 7.72
CA GLN A 672 -8.81 34.82 7.04
C GLN A 672 -8.82 34.45 5.55
N PRO A 673 -9.59 35.16 4.69
CA PRO A 673 -9.57 34.91 3.26
C PRO A 673 -8.16 35.17 2.69
N PRO A 674 -7.73 34.40 1.67
CA PRO A 674 -6.43 34.62 1.05
C PRO A 674 -6.34 36.02 0.44
N GLU A 675 -5.27 36.76 0.76
CA GLU A 675 -5.04 38.09 0.21
C GLU A 675 -4.72 38.00 -1.30
N PRO A 676 -5.44 38.73 -2.16
CA PRO A 676 -5.18 38.71 -3.60
C PRO A 676 -3.74 39.09 -3.94
N GLY A 677 -3.05 38.24 -4.71
CA GLY A 677 -1.66 38.48 -5.13
C GLY A 677 -0.59 38.10 -4.11
N SER A 678 -0.97 37.64 -2.91
CA SER A 678 -0.04 37.02 -1.95
C SER A 678 0.23 35.56 -2.31
N THR A 679 1.39 35.03 -1.92
CA THR A 679 1.68 33.59 -2.02
C THR A 679 1.35 32.92 -0.70
N PRO A 680 0.33 32.05 -0.64
CA PRO A 680 -0.07 31.42 0.61
C PRO A 680 0.93 30.33 1.02
N ALA A 681 1.18 30.18 2.32
CA ALA A 681 1.96 29.06 2.84
C ALA A 681 1.18 27.72 2.75
N HIS A 682 -0.14 27.79 2.93
CA HIS A 682 -1.04 26.65 2.95
C HIS A 682 -2.21 26.81 1.98
N ILE A 683 -2.62 25.71 1.35
CA ILE A 683 -3.79 25.62 0.50
C ILE A 683 -4.91 24.95 1.30
N HIS A 684 -6.07 25.61 1.40
CA HIS A 684 -7.27 25.09 2.05
C HIS A 684 -8.39 24.87 1.03
N PHE A 685 -8.99 23.69 1.04
CA PHE A 685 -10.09 23.36 0.13
C PHE A 685 -11.03 22.31 0.72
N ILE A 686 -12.23 22.22 0.14
CA ILE A 686 -13.26 21.26 0.54
C ILE A 686 -13.23 20.11 -0.46
N ARG A 687 -13.32 18.87 0.04
CA ARG A 687 -13.46 17.68 -0.80
C ARG A 687 -14.64 16.81 -0.34
N LEU A 688 -15.38 16.30 -1.31
CA LEU A 688 -16.45 15.32 -1.15
C LEU A 688 -16.06 14.02 -1.87
N GLU A 689 -15.95 12.91 -1.14
CA GLU A 689 -15.53 11.61 -1.67
C GLU A 689 -16.58 10.51 -1.47
N ARG A 690 -16.68 9.56 -2.40
CA ARG A 690 -17.42 8.30 -2.22
C ARG A 690 -16.42 7.19 -1.86
N ARG A 691 -16.63 6.48 -0.76
CA ARG A 691 -15.70 5.44 -0.30
C ARG A 691 -16.28 4.03 -0.51
N ASP A 692 -16.07 3.48 -1.71
CA ASP A 692 -16.59 2.15 -2.09
C ASP A 692 -15.95 0.97 -1.33
N LYS A 693 -14.78 1.16 -0.68
CA LYS A 693 -13.98 0.05 -0.11
C LYS A 693 -14.30 -0.38 1.32
N GLN A 694 -15.02 0.43 2.10
CA GLN A 694 -15.30 0.11 3.52
C GLN A 694 -16.79 -0.12 3.80
N ARG A 695 -17.67 0.68 3.19
CA ARG A 695 -19.13 0.52 3.22
C ARG A 695 -19.69 1.05 1.91
N MET A 696 -20.44 0.21 1.19
CA MET A 696 -21.04 0.57 -0.09
C MET A 696 -21.90 1.84 0.07
N ASN A 697 -21.68 2.86 -0.78
CA ASN A 697 -22.41 4.14 -0.82
C ASN A 697 -22.18 5.16 0.33
N GLU A 698 -21.17 5.01 1.18
CA GLU A 698 -20.84 6.04 2.19
C GLU A 698 -20.12 7.24 1.54
N GLN A 699 -20.68 8.45 1.72
CA GLN A 699 -20.08 9.73 1.29
C GLN A 699 -19.38 10.39 2.47
N ASP A 700 -18.13 10.80 2.26
CA ASP A 700 -17.33 11.56 3.21
C ASP A 700 -17.10 12.99 2.71
N VAL A 701 -17.03 13.94 3.63
CA VAL A 701 -16.79 15.35 3.35
C VAL A 701 -15.79 15.89 4.34
N GLY A 702 -14.87 16.72 3.89
CA GLY A 702 -13.86 17.29 4.76
C GLY A 702 -13.26 18.60 4.27
N LEU A 703 -12.69 19.33 5.22
CA LEU A 703 -11.79 20.45 5.00
C LEU A 703 -10.36 19.92 4.99
N TYR A 704 -9.60 20.25 3.95
CA TYR A 704 -8.22 19.79 3.75
C TYR A 704 -7.26 20.97 3.82
N ARG A 705 -6.09 20.76 4.43
CA ARG A 705 -4.97 21.70 4.47
C ARG A 705 -3.70 21.02 3.99
N HIS A 706 -3.08 21.62 2.97
CA HIS A 706 -1.81 21.17 2.40
C HIS A 706 -0.81 22.33 2.37
N TRP A 707 0.48 22.01 2.37
CA TRP A 707 1.52 23.00 2.09
C TRP A 707 1.53 23.35 0.61
N LEU A 708 1.71 24.64 0.30
CA LEU A 708 1.95 25.06 -1.08
C LEU A 708 3.21 24.38 -1.62
N ASP A 709 4.32 24.56 -0.91
CA ASP A 709 5.57 23.82 -1.10
C ASP A 709 5.82 22.87 0.08
N PRO A 710 5.53 21.56 -0.07
CA PRO A 710 5.73 20.57 0.99
C PRO A 710 7.22 20.27 1.24
N THR A 711 8.14 20.71 0.38
CA THR A 711 9.57 20.46 0.57
C THR A 711 10.21 21.35 1.64
N ILE A 712 9.55 22.47 2.00
CA ILE A 712 9.96 23.35 3.10
C ILE A 712 9.89 22.62 4.47
N PRO A 713 8.74 22.08 4.92
CA PRO A 713 8.69 21.34 6.18
C PRO A 713 9.57 20.08 6.14
N PHE A 714 9.74 19.45 4.98
CA PHE A 714 10.69 18.35 4.81
C PHE A 714 12.13 18.77 5.17
N ALA A 715 12.64 19.86 4.59
CA ALA A 715 13.98 20.33 4.87
C ALA A 715 14.15 20.72 6.36
N GLY A 716 13.17 21.42 6.93
CA GLY A 716 13.19 21.79 8.36
C GLY A 716 13.25 20.59 9.30
N ILE A 717 12.52 19.51 8.98
CA ILE A 717 12.49 18.28 9.79
C ILE A 717 13.75 17.44 9.62
N MET A 718 14.34 17.44 8.42
CA MET A 718 15.54 16.64 8.14
C MET A 718 16.85 17.33 8.52
N ALA A 719 16.90 18.67 8.56
CA ALA A 719 18.14 19.44 8.78
C ALA A 719 18.89 19.06 10.07
N MET A 720 18.16 18.88 11.18
CA MET A 720 18.76 18.57 12.48
C MET A 720 19.26 17.13 12.62
N PRO A 721 18.42 16.09 12.34
CA PRO A 721 18.84 14.70 12.50
C PRO A 721 19.83 14.23 11.43
N ALA A 722 19.69 14.69 10.18
CA ALA A 722 20.57 14.25 9.11
C ALA A 722 21.98 14.84 9.26
N GLN A 723 22.97 13.97 9.10
CA GLN A 723 24.36 14.36 8.87
C GLN A 723 24.74 14.27 7.39
N GLY A 724 24.11 13.37 6.65
CA GLY A 724 24.29 13.28 5.21
C GLY A 724 23.14 12.55 4.52
N MET A 725 22.85 12.96 3.29
CA MET A 725 21.70 12.51 2.52
C MET A 725 22.06 12.33 1.05
N LEU A 726 21.81 11.14 0.51
CA LEU A 726 21.83 10.89 -0.94
C LEU A 726 20.40 10.95 -1.46
N MET A 727 20.11 11.86 -2.38
CA MET A 727 18.84 11.93 -3.09
C MET A 727 19.06 11.49 -4.54
N THR A 728 18.40 10.40 -4.97
CA THR A 728 18.65 9.83 -6.29
C THR A 728 17.39 9.39 -7.01
N SER A 729 17.38 9.52 -8.32
CA SER A 729 16.38 8.92 -9.20
C SER A 729 16.93 8.78 -10.62
N ALA A 730 16.25 7.98 -11.45
CA ALA A 730 16.55 7.90 -12.88
C ALA A 730 16.10 9.12 -13.68
N THR A 731 15.22 9.96 -13.11
CA THR A 731 14.56 11.05 -13.82
C THR A 731 14.43 12.30 -12.94
N LEU A 732 15.56 12.89 -12.55
CA LEU A 732 15.56 14.13 -11.77
C LEU A 732 15.45 15.38 -12.66
N ARG A 733 16.19 15.44 -13.75
CA ARG A 733 16.31 16.65 -14.56
C ARG A 733 15.29 16.65 -15.68
N ASP A 734 14.91 17.84 -16.11
CA ASP A 734 14.09 18.05 -17.30
C ASP A 734 14.89 18.82 -18.36
N GLN A 735 15.79 18.11 -19.04
CA GLN A 735 16.59 18.69 -20.11
C GLN A 735 15.74 18.82 -21.39
N GLN A 736 15.65 20.03 -21.91
CA GLN A 736 15.16 20.32 -23.26
C GLN A 736 16.41 20.48 -24.13
N GLY A 737 16.52 19.80 -25.27
CA GLY A 737 17.74 19.87 -26.10
C GLY A 737 17.77 21.08 -27.04
N GLY A 738 17.60 22.31 -26.53
CA GLY A 738 17.24 23.48 -27.32
C GLY A 738 18.09 24.76 -27.15
N GLY A 739 19.08 24.78 -26.27
CA GLY A 739 19.82 25.96 -25.82
C GLY A 739 21.32 25.69 -25.65
N THR A 740 22.05 26.65 -25.09
CA THR A 740 23.46 26.44 -24.71
C THR A 740 23.53 25.36 -23.65
N GLU A 741 24.26 24.27 -23.92
CA GLU A 741 24.29 23.07 -23.06
C GLU A 741 24.53 23.37 -21.57
N SER A 742 25.27 24.44 -21.27
CA SER A 742 25.56 24.91 -19.91
C SER A 742 24.35 25.50 -19.19
N ASP A 743 23.62 26.43 -19.81
CA ASP A 743 22.54 27.16 -19.13
C ASP A 743 21.30 26.28 -18.96
N GLU A 744 21.00 25.44 -19.96
CA GLU A 744 19.90 24.47 -19.86
C GLU A 744 20.16 23.40 -18.80
N ALA A 745 21.42 22.94 -18.67
CA ALA A 745 21.79 22.00 -17.63
C ALA A 745 21.58 22.60 -16.23
N GLU A 746 21.86 23.90 -16.07
CA GLU A 746 21.74 24.56 -14.78
C GLU A 746 20.29 24.79 -14.37
N THR A 747 19.46 25.31 -15.27
CA THR A 747 18.01 25.41 -15.03
C THR A 747 17.38 24.04 -14.74
N ALA A 748 17.86 22.98 -15.39
CA ALA A 748 17.37 21.62 -15.13
C ALA A 748 17.77 21.10 -13.74
N TRP A 749 18.93 21.51 -13.21
CA TRP A 749 19.37 21.20 -11.85
C TRP A 749 18.63 22.01 -10.80
N GLU A 750 18.44 23.32 -11.00
CA GLU A 750 17.63 24.16 -10.10
C GLU A 750 16.20 23.60 -9.97
N ALA A 751 15.59 23.19 -11.08
CA ALA A 751 14.28 22.55 -11.08
C ALA A 751 14.28 21.18 -10.36
N ALA A 752 15.38 20.43 -10.44
CA ALA A 752 15.53 19.18 -9.71
C ALA A 752 15.64 19.41 -8.20
N GLU A 753 16.44 20.40 -7.78
CA GLU A 753 16.63 20.79 -6.39
C GLU A 753 15.33 21.30 -5.76
N ALA A 754 14.60 22.17 -6.45
CA ALA A 754 13.29 22.66 -6.01
C ALA A 754 12.28 21.51 -5.82
N ARG A 755 12.32 20.49 -6.67
CA ARG A 755 11.41 19.34 -6.57
C ARG A 755 11.79 18.38 -5.44
N THR A 756 13.08 18.23 -5.12
CA THR A 756 13.55 17.38 -4.02
C THR A 756 13.63 18.12 -2.68
N GLY A 757 13.52 19.44 -2.67
CA GLY A 757 13.72 20.30 -1.50
C GLY A 757 15.18 20.57 -1.16
N ALA A 758 16.12 20.19 -2.03
CA ALA A 758 17.55 20.37 -1.77
C ALA A 758 17.93 21.86 -1.67
N ASN A 759 17.18 22.73 -2.36
CA ASN A 759 17.34 24.18 -2.34
C ASN A 759 16.99 24.85 -0.99
N HIS A 760 16.30 24.14 -0.09
CA HIS A 760 15.90 24.67 1.23
C HIS A 760 16.95 24.40 2.32
N PHE A 761 18.04 23.69 2.01
CA PHE A 761 19.14 23.45 2.94
C PHE A 761 20.18 24.58 2.89
N PRO A 762 20.96 24.80 3.97
CA PRO A 762 21.91 25.90 4.03
C PRO A 762 23.02 25.84 2.97
N SER A 763 23.59 24.65 2.74
CA SER A 763 24.61 24.41 1.73
C SER A 763 24.04 23.81 0.44
N PRO A 764 24.59 24.15 -0.74
CA PRO A 764 24.15 23.57 -2.00
C PRO A 764 24.49 22.08 -2.07
N ALA A 765 23.62 21.30 -2.74
CA ALA A 765 23.86 19.88 -2.94
C ALA A 765 24.97 19.63 -3.97
N LEU A 766 25.75 18.58 -3.75
CA LEU A 766 26.65 18.06 -4.79
C LEU A 766 25.80 17.39 -5.88
N ARG A 767 25.90 17.89 -7.11
CA ARG A 767 25.12 17.42 -8.26
C ARG A 767 25.90 16.41 -9.08
N ALA A 768 25.27 15.32 -9.50
CA ALA A 768 25.88 14.35 -10.40
C ALA A 768 24.86 13.71 -11.34
N SER A 769 25.27 13.48 -12.59
CA SER A 769 24.45 12.76 -13.57
C SER A 769 25.25 11.65 -14.24
N LEU A 770 24.66 10.47 -14.28
CA LEU A 770 25.22 9.26 -14.86
C LEU A 770 24.29 8.80 -15.99
N ALA A 771 24.82 8.74 -17.20
CA ALA A 771 24.08 8.33 -18.38
C ALA A 771 23.68 6.85 -18.32
N SER A 772 22.54 6.52 -18.93
CA SER A 772 22.14 5.12 -19.10
C SER A 772 23.13 4.39 -20.02
N PRO A 773 23.47 3.12 -19.73
CA PRO A 773 24.35 2.32 -20.59
C PRO A 773 23.64 1.77 -21.84
N PHE A 774 22.33 1.95 -21.98
CA PHE A 774 21.54 1.31 -23.04
C PHE A 774 21.60 2.02 -24.39
N ASP A 775 21.59 1.25 -25.46
CA ASP A 775 21.46 1.74 -26.84
C ASP A 775 19.98 1.84 -27.19
N TYR A 776 19.33 2.91 -26.72
CA TYR A 776 17.92 3.13 -26.97
C TYR A 776 17.56 3.22 -28.46
N ALA A 777 18.47 3.68 -29.33
CA ALA A 777 18.24 3.77 -30.76
C ALA A 777 18.04 2.38 -31.40
N ARG A 778 18.78 1.38 -30.93
CA ARG A 778 18.63 -0.02 -31.37
C ARG A 778 17.54 -0.77 -30.60
N GLN A 779 17.41 -0.52 -29.30
CA GLN A 779 16.55 -1.28 -28.39
C GLN A 779 15.10 -0.80 -28.34
N THR A 780 14.79 0.43 -28.80
CA THR A 780 13.44 0.99 -28.68
C THR A 780 12.89 1.61 -29.94
N ARG A 781 11.56 1.66 -30.02
CA ARG A 781 10.80 2.50 -30.97
C ARG A 781 9.74 3.28 -30.21
N ALA A 782 9.45 4.50 -30.65
CA ALA A 782 8.40 5.33 -30.08
C ALA A 782 7.42 5.80 -31.17
N PHE A 783 6.14 5.59 -30.95
CA PHE A 783 5.08 5.93 -31.91
C PHE A 783 4.04 6.87 -31.31
N ILE A 784 3.58 7.82 -32.11
CA ILE A 784 2.38 8.60 -31.84
C ILE A 784 1.36 8.27 -32.91
N VAL A 785 0.26 7.65 -32.50
CA VAL A 785 -0.79 7.21 -33.42
C VAL A 785 -1.70 8.40 -33.75
N THR A 786 -1.86 8.70 -35.04
CA THR A 786 -2.51 9.94 -35.51
C THR A 786 -3.96 9.78 -35.99
N ASP A 787 -4.39 8.55 -36.28
CA ASP A 787 -5.66 8.21 -36.94
C ASP A 787 -6.68 7.52 -36.03
N VAL A 788 -6.43 7.46 -34.71
CA VAL A 788 -7.35 6.93 -33.71
C VAL A 788 -8.04 8.07 -32.96
N ASP A 789 -9.38 8.06 -32.91
CA ASP A 789 -10.12 8.96 -32.02
C ASP A 789 -10.13 8.41 -30.60
N ASN A 790 -9.15 8.82 -29.79
CA ASN A 790 -9.07 8.42 -28.39
C ASN A 790 -10.24 8.93 -27.51
N SER A 791 -11.15 9.76 -28.02
CA SER A 791 -12.39 10.11 -27.31
C SER A 791 -13.46 9.02 -27.46
N SER A 792 -13.48 8.32 -28.59
CA SER A 792 -14.29 7.13 -28.83
C SER A 792 -13.73 5.94 -28.06
N LEU A 793 -14.53 5.38 -27.15
CA LEU A 793 -14.14 4.18 -26.42
C LEU A 793 -13.99 2.97 -27.35
N VAL A 794 -14.76 2.93 -28.45
CA VAL A 794 -14.71 1.85 -29.45
C VAL A 794 -13.38 1.87 -30.19
N ASP A 795 -12.98 3.04 -30.69
CA ASP A 795 -11.73 3.20 -31.46
C ASP A 795 -10.52 2.97 -30.56
N LEU A 796 -10.59 3.44 -29.32
CA LEU A 796 -9.56 3.20 -28.31
C LEU A 796 -9.39 1.71 -28.00
N SER A 797 -10.49 0.98 -27.78
CA SER A 797 -10.46 -0.48 -27.58
C SER A 797 -9.87 -1.20 -28.78
N ALA A 798 -10.26 -0.82 -30.00
CA ALA A 798 -9.70 -1.40 -31.22
C ALA A 798 -8.19 -1.15 -31.33
N ALA A 799 -7.72 0.03 -30.96
CA ALA A 799 -6.30 0.37 -30.93
C ALA A 799 -5.52 -0.46 -29.90
N PHE A 800 -5.98 -0.52 -28.64
CA PHE A 800 -5.34 -1.34 -27.61
C PHE A 800 -5.27 -2.82 -28.00
N ARG A 801 -6.38 -3.39 -28.50
CA ARG A 801 -6.42 -4.76 -29.00
C ARG A 801 -5.37 -4.98 -30.09
N THR A 802 -5.38 -4.14 -31.13
CA THR A 802 -4.44 -4.25 -32.26
C THR A 802 -2.99 -4.19 -31.79
N LEU A 803 -2.66 -3.27 -30.88
CA LEU A 803 -1.30 -3.10 -30.37
C LEU A 803 -0.83 -4.30 -29.53
N PHE A 804 -1.67 -4.79 -28.63
CA PHE A 804 -1.36 -5.97 -27.79
C PHE A 804 -1.23 -7.25 -28.63
N GLN A 805 -2.04 -7.40 -29.67
CA GLN A 805 -1.90 -8.46 -30.67
C GLN A 805 -0.58 -8.36 -31.42
N SER A 806 -0.21 -7.15 -31.85
CA SER A 806 1.00 -6.91 -32.64
C SER A 806 2.28 -7.22 -31.86
N SER A 807 2.25 -7.07 -30.52
CA SER A 807 3.36 -7.44 -29.65
C SER A 807 3.34 -8.92 -29.19
N GLY A 808 2.25 -9.64 -29.42
CA GLY A 808 2.08 -11.01 -28.90
C GLY A 808 1.98 -11.06 -27.37
N GLY A 809 1.31 -10.06 -26.77
CA GLY A 809 1.24 -9.88 -25.32
C GLY A 809 2.37 -8.99 -24.79
N GLY A 810 2.66 -9.11 -23.49
CA GLY A 810 3.71 -8.34 -22.80
C GLY A 810 3.47 -6.81 -22.85
N GLY A 811 2.18 -6.42 -22.86
CA GLY A 811 1.74 -5.04 -23.04
C GLY A 811 1.25 -4.40 -21.75
N LEU A 812 1.75 -3.21 -21.43
CA LEU A 812 1.26 -2.36 -20.33
C LEU A 812 0.46 -1.18 -20.90
N GLY A 813 -0.84 -1.15 -20.64
CA GLY A 813 -1.74 -0.06 -21.02
C GLY A 813 -1.99 0.90 -19.86
N LEU A 814 -1.67 2.18 -20.04
CA LEU A 814 -1.79 3.21 -19.01
C LEU A 814 -2.93 4.19 -19.32
N PHE A 815 -3.81 4.36 -18.33
CA PHE A 815 -5.04 5.16 -18.41
C PHE A 815 -5.02 6.32 -17.43
N THR A 816 -5.62 7.42 -17.86
CA THR A 816 -5.84 8.61 -17.01
C THR A 816 -7.11 8.50 -16.16
N ALA A 817 -8.05 7.63 -16.56
CA ALA A 817 -9.32 7.42 -15.87
C ALA A 817 -9.69 5.94 -15.74
N ILE A 818 -10.09 5.53 -14.53
CA ILE A 818 -10.52 4.16 -14.21
C ILE A 818 -11.71 3.72 -15.06
N SER A 819 -12.67 4.61 -15.32
CA SER A 819 -13.86 4.29 -16.13
C SER A 819 -13.50 3.90 -17.57
N ARG A 820 -12.48 4.56 -18.15
CA ARG A 820 -11.99 4.27 -19.49
C ARG A 820 -11.19 2.97 -19.53
N LEU A 821 -10.38 2.73 -18.51
CA LEU A 821 -9.69 1.46 -18.30
C LEU A 821 -10.69 0.28 -18.28
N ARG A 822 -11.73 0.37 -17.44
CA ARG A 822 -12.80 -0.64 -17.36
C ARG A 822 -13.50 -0.82 -18.70
N GLY A 823 -13.91 0.30 -19.31
CA GLY A 823 -14.59 0.26 -20.60
C GLY A 823 -13.77 -0.32 -21.76
N VAL A 824 -12.44 -0.17 -21.72
CA VAL A 824 -11.52 -0.82 -22.67
C VAL A 824 -11.38 -2.30 -22.35
N TYR A 825 -11.13 -2.65 -21.08
CA TYR A 825 -11.01 -4.04 -20.62
C TYR A 825 -12.20 -4.89 -21.09
N ASP A 826 -13.43 -4.44 -20.80
CA ASP A 826 -14.67 -5.17 -21.11
C ASP A 826 -14.82 -5.47 -22.62
N ARG A 827 -14.21 -4.66 -23.48
CA ARG A 827 -14.30 -4.79 -24.95
C ARG A 827 -13.20 -5.63 -25.57
N ILE A 828 -12.02 -5.71 -24.95
CA ILE A 828 -10.85 -6.37 -25.54
C ILE A 828 -10.52 -7.70 -24.88
N ALA A 829 -10.91 -7.90 -23.60
CA ALA A 829 -10.57 -9.10 -22.86
C ALA A 829 -11.03 -10.40 -23.55
N PRO A 830 -12.28 -10.52 -24.04
CA PRO A 830 -12.72 -11.76 -24.69
C PRO A 830 -11.85 -12.15 -25.89
N THR A 831 -11.59 -11.20 -26.80
CA THR A 831 -10.80 -11.46 -28.02
C THR A 831 -9.33 -11.76 -27.72
N LEU A 832 -8.71 -11.03 -26.79
CA LEU A 832 -7.31 -11.28 -26.44
C LEU A 832 -7.14 -12.63 -25.74
N GLU A 833 -8.07 -12.99 -24.86
CA GLU A 833 -8.03 -14.29 -24.20
C GLU A 833 -8.19 -15.43 -25.22
N GLU A 834 -9.10 -15.32 -26.20
CA GLU A 834 -9.26 -16.29 -27.31
C GLU A 834 -7.96 -16.53 -28.10
N GLU A 835 -7.12 -15.50 -28.23
CA GLU A 835 -5.82 -15.59 -28.91
C GLU A 835 -4.69 -16.05 -27.99
N GLY A 836 -4.99 -16.38 -26.73
CA GLY A 836 -4.02 -16.83 -25.73
C GLY A 836 -3.17 -15.69 -25.15
N LEU A 837 -3.72 -14.48 -25.09
CA LEU A 837 -3.11 -13.29 -24.49
C LEU A 837 -3.92 -12.88 -23.23
N PRO A 838 -3.61 -13.45 -22.04
CA PRO A 838 -4.31 -13.11 -20.81
C PRO A 838 -4.25 -11.61 -20.55
N ILE A 839 -5.35 -11.00 -20.08
CA ILE A 839 -5.34 -9.59 -19.70
C ILE A 839 -5.79 -9.42 -18.27
N TYR A 840 -5.06 -8.58 -17.54
CA TYR A 840 -5.34 -8.22 -16.16
C TYR A 840 -5.51 -6.71 -16.05
N ALA A 841 -6.31 -6.25 -15.11
CA ALA A 841 -6.65 -4.83 -15.02
C ALA A 841 -6.82 -4.35 -13.58
N GLN A 842 -6.08 -3.28 -13.25
CA GLN A 842 -6.27 -2.55 -12.00
C GLN A 842 -7.72 -2.05 -11.88
N HIS A 843 -8.33 -2.18 -10.70
CA HIS A 843 -9.72 -1.79 -10.41
C HIS A 843 -10.81 -2.62 -11.12
N VAL A 844 -10.43 -3.62 -11.92
CA VAL A 844 -11.32 -4.68 -12.41
C VAL A 844 -11.05 -5.95 -11.61
N ASP A 845 -9.77 -6.29 -11.46
CA ASP A 845 -9.32 -7.33 -10.57
C ASP A 845 -9.34 -6.87 -9.11
N ALA A 846 -9.79 -7.78 -8.24
CA ALA A 846 -9.88 -7.53 -6.80
C ALA A 846 -8.51 -7.53 -6.10
N MET A 847 -7.50 -8.09 -6.79
CA MET A 847 -6.14 -8.26 -6.35
C MET A 847 -5.40 -6.92 -6.18
N ASP A 848 -4.42 -6.89 -5.28
CA ASP A 848 -3.58 -5.70 -5.12
C ASP A 848 -2.60 -5.51 -6.29
N ASN A 849 -2.05 -4.30 -6.42
CA ASN A 849 -1.13 -3.97 -7.50
C ASN A 849 0.11 -4.88 -7.51
N ASN A 850 0.61 -5.28 -6.34
CA ASN A 850 1.78 -6.15 -6.24
C ASN A 850 1.49 -7.50 -6.88
N THR A 851 0.35 -8.10 -6.57
CA THR A 851 -0.02 -9.40 -7.12
C THR A 851 -0.25 -9.32 -8.63
N LEU A 852 -0.86 -8.23 -9.12
CA LEU A 852 -1.01 -8.00 -10.56
C LEU A 852 0.34 -7.88 -11.29
N VAL A 853 1.32 -7.19 -10.69
CA VAL A 853 2.68 -7.09 -11.23
C VAL A 853 3.40 -8.45 -11.16
N ASP A 854 3.21 -9.22 -10.09
CA ASP A 854 3.79 -10.57 -9.96
C ASP A 854 3.19 -11.54 -10.98
N ILE A 855 1.88 -11.46 -11.27
CA ILE A 855 1.27 -12.17 -12.41
C ILE A 855 1.92 -11.72 -13.72
N PHE A 856 1.95 -10.41 -13.98
CA PHE A 856 2.47 -9.88 -15.24
C PHE A 856 3.95 -10.24 -15.47
N ARG A 857 4.74 -10.35 -14.40
CA ARG A 857 6.12 -10.87 -14.46
C ARG A 857 6.18 -12.37 -14.77
N THR A 858 5.22 -13.13 -14.24
CA THR A 858 5.19 -14.59 -14.34
C THR A 858 4.55 -15.07 -15.64
N GLU A 859 3.61 -14.33 -16.21
CA GLU A 859 2.89 -14.68 -17.42
C GLU A 859 3.44 -13.90 -18.61
N GLU A 860 4.36 -14.48 -19.40
CA GLU A 860 5.12 -13.78 -20.44
C GLU A 860 4.24 -13.09 -21.51
N HIS A 861 3.09 -13.69 -21.83
CA HIS A 861 2.14 -13.19 -22.82
C HIS A 861 1.00 -12.38 -22.22
N ALA A 862 1.00 -12.16 -20.90
CA ALA A 862 -0.05 -11.37 -20.28
C ALA A 862 0.04 -9.90 -20.70
N CYS A 863 -1.10 -9.23 -20.67
CA CYS A 863 -1.24 -7.78 -20.79
C CYS A 863 -1.77 -7.23 -19.47
N LEU A 864 -1.34 -6.03 -19.11
CA LEU A 864 -1.75 -5.36 -17.88
C LEU A 864 -2.31 -3.97 -18.21
N LEU A 865 -3.52 -3.68 -17.74
CA LEU A 865 -4.09 -2.33 -17.76
C LEU A 865 -3.98 -1.69 -16.38
N GLY A 866 -3.49 -0.45 -16.32
CA GLY A 866 -3.24 0.26 -15.08
C GLY A 866 -3.47 1.77 -15.17
N THR A 867 -3.50 2.42 -14.01
CA THR A 867 -3.46 3.89 -13.90
C THR A 867 -2.04 4.38 -13.58
N ASP A 868 -1.88 5.68 -13.31
CA ASP A 868 -0.59 6.27 -12.89
C ASP A 868 0.12 5.47 -11.77
N ALA A 869 -0.62 4.88 -10.83
CA ALA A 869 -0.04 4.08 -9.75
C ALA A 869 0.71 2.82 -10.24
N MET A 870 0.30 2.24 -11.38
CA MET A 870 1.00 1.11 -11.98
C MET A 870 2.28 1.54 -12.71
N ARG A 871 2.35 2.77 -13.24
CA ARG A 871 3.56 3.29 -13.91
C ARG A 871 4.78 3.24 -13.00
N ASP A 872 4.61 3.62 -11.74
CA ASP A 872 5.73 3.75 -10.79
C ASP A 872 6.10 2.42 -10.13
N GLY A 873 5.16 1.46 -10.07
CA GLY A 873 5.31 0.18 -9.38
C GLY A 873 5.68 -1.02 -10.26
N VAL A 874 5.71 -0.89 -11.59
CA VAL A 874 6.07 -1.99 -12.49
C VAL A 874 7.60 -2.05 -12.63
N ASP A 875 8.20 -3.17 -12.23
CA ASP A 875 9.56 -3.54 -12.63
C ASP A 875 9.58 -4.99 -13.11
N VAL A 876 9.51 -5.14 -14.42
CA VAL A 876 9.39 -6.41 -15.12
C VAL A 876 10.44 -6.44 -16.23
N PRO A 877 11.56 -7.15 -16.01
CA PRO A 877 12.62 -7.27 -17.00
C PRO A 877 12.27 -8.32 -18.08
N GLY A 878 12.88 -8.20 -19.26
CA GLY A 878 12.78 -9.19 -20.33
C GLY A 878 11.45 -9.16 -21.09
N ASN A 879 11.09 -10.31 -21.67
CA ASN A 879 9.99 -10.42 -22.64
C ASN A 879 8.59 -10.17 -22.06
N ALA A 880 8.43 -10.22 -20.73
CA ALA A 880 7.15 -9.97 -20.07
C ALA A 880 6.68 -8.51 -20.21
N LEU A 881 7.58 -7.54 -20.43
CA LEU A 881 7.21 -6.16 -20.77
C LEU A 881 7.96 -5.68 -22.02
N ARG A 882 7.27 -5.69 -23.16
CA ARG A 882 7.81 -5.31 -24.47
C ARG A 882 7.06 -4.16 -25.14
N LEU A 883 5.89 -3.79 -24.62
CA LEU A 883 5.05 -2.73 -25.15
C LEU A 883 4.46 -1.89 -24.01
N VAL A 884 4.60 -0.56 -24.09
CA VAL A 884 3.92 0.40 -23.21
C VAL A 884 3.03 1.29 -24.06
N VAL A 885 1.75 1.36 -23.72
CA VAL A 885 0.74 2.14 -24.45
C VAL A 885 0.08 3.16 -23.53
N PHE A 886 0.16 4.44 -23.87
CA PHE A 886 -0.62 5.50 -23.21
C PHE A 886 -1.85 5.85 -24.05
N GLU A 887 -3.02 5.90 -23.42
CA GLU A 887 -4.22 6.41 -24.11
C GLU A 887 -4.10 7.90 -24.46
N ARG A 888 -3.40 8.68 -23.63
CA ARG A 888 -3.30 10.14 -23.66
C ARG A 888 -2.00 10.61 -23.03
N VAL A 889 -1.57 11.83 -23.36
CA VAL A 889 -0.48 12.48 -22.62
C VAL A 889 -0.85 12.57 -21.13
N PRO A 890 0.03 12.16 -20.20
CA PRO A 890 -0.27 12.13 -18.77
C PRO A 890 -0.14 13.51 -18.11
N TRP A 891 -0.96 14.47 -18.56
CA TRP A 891 -1.03 15.81 -17.98
C TRP A 891 -1.32 15.77 -16.47
N PRO A 892 -0.82 16.73 -15.66
CA PRO A 892 -1.22 16.86 -14.27
C PRO A 892 -2.74 16.99 -14.16
N ARG A 893 -3.31 16.45 -13.07
CA ARG A 893 -4.74 16.58 -12.82
C ARG A 893 -5.03 18.04 -12.49
N PRO A 894 -6.09 18.65 -13.04
CA PRO A 894 -6.45 20.03 -12.74
C PRO A 894 -7.20 20.12 -11.41
N ASP A 895 -6.66 19.52 -10.36
CA ASP A 895 -7.15 19.64 -8.99
C ASP A 895 -6.72 20.98 -8.37
N ILE A 896 -7.27 21.29 -7.20
CA ILE A 896 -7.00 22.58 -6.54
C ILE A 896 -5.53 22.71 -6.19
N LEU A 897 -4.91 21.64 -5.67
CA LEU A 897 -3.49 21.64 -5.30
C LEU A 897 -2.59 21.95 -6.48
N HIS A 898 -2.81 21.29 -7.62
CA HIS A 898 -2.07 21.53 -8.84
C HIS A 898 -2.30 22.94 -9.36
N ARG A 899 -3.55 23.43 -9.34
CA ARG A 899 -3.88 24.80 -9.77
C ARG A 899 -3.11 25.84 -8.97
N GLU A 900 -3.13 25.75 -7.63
CA GLU A 900 -2.42 26.69 -6.75
C GLU A 900 -0.89 26.58 -6.91
N ARG A 901 -0.34 25.35 -6.94
CA ARG A 901 1.09 25.13 -7.17
C ARG A 901 1.54 25.67 -8.52
N ARG A 902 0.73 25.50 -9.57
CA ARG A 902 1.02 26.06 -10.89
C ARG A 902 0.98 27.58 -10.90
N ILE A 903 0.09 28.21 -10.14
CA ILE A 903 0.02 29.68 -10.03
C ILE A 903 1.28 30.21 -9.33
N HIS A 904 1.65 29.62 -8.19
CA HIS A 904 2.67 30.21 -7.32
C HIS A 904 4.10 29.67 -7.54
N LEU A 905 4.26 28.42 -8.00
CA LEU A 905 5.57 27.75 -8.12
C LEU A 905 6.06 27.63 -9.58
N SER A 906 5.31 28.15 -10.55
CA SER A 906 5.73 28.09 -11.97
C SER A 906 6.78 29.13 -12.35
N GLY A 907 7.09 30.09 -11.48
CA GLY A 907 8.00 31.20 -11.80
C GLY A 907 7.49 32.11 -12.93
N GLY A 908 6.17 32.16 -13.12
CA GLY A 908 5.54 32.94 -14.21
C GLY A 908 5.37 32.18 -15.52
N ASP A 909 5.75 30.90 -15.60
CA ASP A 909 5.49 30.01 -16.75
C ASP A 909 4.61 28.79 -16.40
N PRO A 910 3.28 28.99 -16.23
CA PRO A 910 2.34 27.90 -15.95
C PRO A 910 2.38 26.76 -16.97
N LYS A 911 2.66 27.08 -18.24
CA LYS A 911 2.66 26.10 -19.33
C LYS A 911 3.89 25.21 -19.26
N GLY A 912 5.08 25.80 -19.04
CA GLY A 912 6.32 25.05 -18.84
C GLY A 912 6.27 24.18 -17.59
N PHE A 913 5.57 24.62 -16.54
CA PHE A 913 5.33 23.81 -15.34
C PHE A 913 4.55 22.52 -15.66
N ASP A 914 3.44 22.62 -16.40
CA ASP A 914 2.61 21.46 -16.79
C ASP A 914 3.35 20.55 -17.78
N ASP A 915 4.07 21.13 -18.74
CA ASP A 915 4.87 20.39 -19.71
C ASP A 915 5.99 19.56 -19.02
N ARG A 916 6.66 20.12 -18.02
CA ARG A 916 7.71 19.45 -17.24
C ARG A 916 7.16 18.24 -16.49
N ILE A 917 6.00 18.37 -15.83
CA ILE A 917 5.35 17.24 -15.17
C ILE A 917 5.01 16.14 -16.18
N ALA A 918 4.42 16.52 -17.32
CA ALA A 918 4.08 15.56 -18.37
C ALA A 918 5.31 14.85 -18.95
N ARG A 919 6.40 15.57 -19.22
CA ARG A 919 7.66 14.99 -19.72
C ARG A 919 8.27 14.01 -18.72
N LEU A 920 8.32 14.35 -17.44
CA LEU A 920 8.87 13.47 -16.41
C LEU A 920 8.07 12.17 -16.29
N ARG A 921 6.73 12.25 -16.31
CA ARG A 921 5.86 11.06 -16.29
C ARG A 921 6.06 10.17 -17.51
N LEU A 922 6.20 10.76 -18.70
CA LEU A 922 6.52 10.02 -19.93
C LEU A 922 7.89 9.34 -19.84
N ARG A 923 8.91 10.07 -19.36
CA ARG A 923 10.27 9.55 -19.18
C ARG A 923 10.33 8.40 -18.18
N GLN A 924 9.61 8.52 -17.07
CA GLN A 924 9.48 7.46 -16.06
C GLN A 924 8.84 6.20 -16.64
N ALA A 925 7.75 6.34 -17.39
CA ALA A 925 7.09 5.20 -18.02
C ALA A 925 7.96 4.55 -19.10
N PHE A 926 8.63 5.36 -19.91
CA PHE A 926 9.57 4.89 -20.92
C PHE A 926 10.73 4.12 -20.30
N GLY A 927 11.29 4.62 -19.19
CA GLY A 927 12.36 3.97 -18.45
C GLY A 927 12.01 2.60 -17.86
N ARG A 928 10.76 2.13 -17.99
CA ARG A 928 10.32 0.79 -17.57
C ARG A 928 10.52 -0.25 -18.67
N LEU A 929 10.62 0.16 -19.94
CA LEU A 929 10.72 -0.72 -21.11
C LEU A 929 12.04 -1.48 -21.20
N ILE A 930 13.16 -0.85 -20.85
CA ILE A 930 14.50 -1.43 -21.02
C ILE A 930 15.19 -1.55 -19.66
N ARG A 931 15.45 -2.78 -19.23
CA ARG A 931 16.11 -3.12 -17.95
C ARG A 931 17.39 -3.91 -18.13
N ARG A 932 17.56 -4.61 -19.24
CA ARG A 932 18.74 -5.39 -19.65
C ARG A 932 19.19 -4.97 -21.06
N GLN A 933 20.45 -5.25 -21.39
CA GLN A 933 20.99 -4.98 -22.73
C GLN A 933 20.29 -5.78 -23.85
N SER A 934 19.72 -6.93 -23.51
CA SER A 934 18.95 -7.78 -24.43
C SER A 934 17.51 -7.31 -24.64
N ASP A 935 17.01 -6.42 -23.79
CA ASP A 935 15.60 -6.01 -23.85
C ASP A 935 15.35 -5.19 -25.11
N ARG A 936 14.18 -5.39 -25.71
CA ARG A 936 13.64 -4.54 -26.77
C ARG A 936 12.22 -4.15 -26.40
N GLY A 937 11.87 -2.89 -26.65
CA GLY A 937 10.59 -2.36 -26.20
C GLY A 937 10.03 -1.31 -27.15
N VAL A 938 8.70 -1.26 -27.25
CA VAL A 938 8.01 -0.23 -28.02
C VAL A 938 7.16 0.65 -27.10
N PHE A 939 7.27 1.95 -27.28
CA PHE A 939 6.40 2.94 -26.64
C PHE A 939 5.37 3.46 -27.64
N VAL A 940 4.09 3.48 -27.27
CA VAL A 940 3.01 3.99 -28.13
C VAL A 940 2.17 5.00 -27.37
N LEU A 941 1.87 6.12 -28.01
CA LEU A 941 0.99 7.16 -27.49
C LEU A 941 -0.20 7.35 -28.43
N LEU A 942 -1.40 7.04 -27.95
CA LEU A 942 -2.66 7.16 -28.69
C LEU A 942 -3.25 8.58 -28.63
N ASP A 943 -2.38 9.60 -28.73
CA ASP A 943 -2.77 11.01 -28.64
C ASP A 943 -2.22 11.81 -29.82
N ARG A 944 -3.03 11.95 -30.87
CA ARG A 944 -2.67 12.75 -32.05
C ARG A 944 -2.32 14.21 -31.71
N ARG A 945 -2.78 14.74 -30.57
CA ARG A 945 -2.55 16.12 -30.13
C ARG A 945 -1.27 16.29 -29.32
N THR A 946 -0.47 15.23 -29.13
CA THR A 946 0.80 15.33 -28.39
C THR A 946 1.67 16.44 -28.95
N PRO A 947 2.06 17.43 -28.14
CA PRO A 947 2.94 18.50 -28.58
C PRO A 947 4.37 18.02 -28.84
N THR A 948 5.03 18.55 -29.88
CA THR A 948 6.43 18.24 -30.20
C THR A 948 7.40 18.58 -29.05
N ARG A 949 7.08 19.61 -28.25
CA ARG A 949 7.85 20.01 -27.06
C ARG A 949 7.87 18.97 -25.92
N LEU A 950 7.04 17.93 -25.97
CA LEU A 950 7.08 16.82 -25.01
C LEU A 950 7.99 15.68 -25.48
N LEU A 951 8.45 15.69 -26.72
CA LEU A 951 9.26 14.59 -27.28
C LEU A 951 10.65 14.50 -26.64
N SER A 952 11.14 15.57 -26.00
CA SER A 952 12.35 15.54 -25.16
C SER A 952 12.21 14.69 -23.90
N ALA A 953 11.02 14.12 -23.63
CA ALA A 953 10.86 13.07 -22.62
C ALA A 953 11.63 11.79 -22.98
N PHE A 954 11.80 11.49 -24.28
CA PHE A 954 12.47 10.27 -24.74
C PHE A 954 13.99 10.46 -24.80
N PRO A 955 14.79 9.42 -24.50
CA PRO A 955 16.25 9.49 -24.57
C PRO A 955 16.77 9.86 -25.96
N ASN A 956 17.96 10.46 -26.00
CA ASN A 956 18.66 10.76 -27.25
C ASN A 956 18.81 9.48 -28.09
N GLY A 957 18.56 9.60 -29.40
CA GLY A 957 18.60 8.48 -30.34
C GLY A 957 17.27 7.74 -30.55
N VAL A 958 16.26 7.97 -29.71
CA VAL A 958 14.91 7.42 -29.93
C VAL A 958 14.16 8.26 -30.97
N ALA A 959 13.99 7.71 -32.18
CA ALA A 959 13.15 8.33 -33.20
C ALA A 959 11.66 8.17 -32.84
N VAL A 960 10.95 9.29 -32.69
CA VAL A 960 9.50 9.30 -32.49
C VAL A 960 8.81 9.45 -33.85
N GLU A 961 8.11 8.40 -34.28
CA GLU A 961 7.36 8.39 -35.54
C GLU A 961 5.88 8.72 -35.31
N ARG A 962 5.32 9.59 -36.15
CA ARG A 962 3.87 9.86 -36.21
C ARG A 962 3.29 9.10 -37.39
N CYS A 963 2.47 8.10 -37.12
CA CYS A 963 1.88 7.26 -38.16
C CYS A 963 0.51 6.72 -37.76
N GLY A 964 -0.18 6.09 -38.72
CA GLY A 964 -1.46 5.43 -38.46
C GLY A 964 -1.32 4.13 -37.65
N LEU A 965 -2.40 3.68 -37.03
CA LEU A 965 -2.43 2.47 -36.19
C LEU A 965 -1.96 1.23 -36.95
N ALA A 966 -2.44 1.03 -38.18
CA ALA A 966 -2.10 -0.14 -38.99
C ALA A 966 -0.62 -0.18 -39.38
N GLN A 967 0.01 0.97 -39.63
CA GLN A 967 1.45 1.06 -39.88
C GLN A 967 2.24 0.77 -38.60
N THR A 968 1.81 1.36 -37.48
CA THR A 968 2.41 1.16 -36.16
C THR A 968 2.43 -0.33 -35.79
N ALA A 969 1.30 -1.02 -35.95
CA ALA A 969 1.15 -2.45 -35.72
C ALA A 969 2.18 -3.29 -36.50
N ARG A 970 2.31 -3.06 -37.82
CA ARG A 970 3.28 -3.79 -38.66
C ARG A 970 4.72 -3.56 -38.21
N GLN A 971 5.06 -2.33 -37.84
CA GLN A 971 6.41 -2.01 -37.39
C GLN A 971 6.71 -2.61 -36.01
N ILE A 972 5.74 -2.67 -35.10
CA ILE A 972 5.87 -3.39 -33.81
C ILE A 972 6.22 -4.85 -34.06
N THR A 973 5.43 -5.54 -34.88
CA THR A 973 5.64 -6.96 -35.18
C THR A 973 7.01 -7.19 -35.82
N ALA A 974 7.40 -6.37 -36.79
CA ALA A 974 8.71 -6.50 -37.44
C ALA A 974 9.88 -6.28 -36.46
N PHE A 975 9.80 -5.24 -35.63
CA PHE A 975 10.84 -4.88 -34.67
C PHE A 975 11.04 -5.95 -33.58
N LEU A 976 9.95 -6.53 -33.08
CA LEU A 976 10.01 -7.57 -32.05
C LEU A 976 10.36 -8.94 -32.63
N ALA A 977 9.99 -9.26 -33.88
CA ALA A 977 10.31 -10.55 -34.52
C ALA A 977 11.83 -10.74 -34.76
N GLU A 978 12.56 -9.66 -35.01
CA GLU A 978 14.03 -9.70 -35.14
C GLU A 978 14.74 -10.26 -33.89
N GLN A 979 14.10 -10.23 -32.72
CA GLN A 979 14.63 -10.80 -31.48
C GLN A 979 14.47 -12.34 -31.43
N ALA A 980 13.39 -12.87 -31.99
CA ALA A 980 13.10 -14.31 -31.98
C ALA A 980 14.03 -15.12 -32.89
N GLY A 981 14.66 -14.47 -33.88
CA GLY A 981 15.62 -15.12 -34.80
C GLY A 981 17.07 -15.14 -34.32
N GLN A 982 17.39 -14.58 -33.14
CA GLN A 982 18.76 -14.50 -32.59
C GLN A 982 18.97 -15.35 -31.32
N ASN A 983 17.92 -15.97 -30.78
CA ASN A 983 17.99 -16.85 -29.61
C ASN A 983 18.02 -18.33 -30.00
#